data_AF-A0AA39QM99-F1
#
_entry.id   AF-A0AA39QM99-F1
#
_cell.length_a   1.000
_cell.length_b   1.000
_cell.length_c   1.000
_cell.angle_alpha   90.00
_cell.angle_beta   90.00
_cell.angle_gamma   90.00
#
_symmetry.space_group_name_H-M   'P 1'
#
loop_
_entity.id
_entity.type
_entity.pdbx_description
1 polymer ?
#
loop_
_entity_poly.entity_id
_entity_poly.type
_entity_poly.pdbx_seq_one_letter_code
_entity_poly.pdbx_strand_id
1 'polypeptide(L)'
;MGQVLSVFGWFLCVAFEILNNVVSVQKEQPNSALTGRGGPPENDEPLDASASLSSSSRNDLHGAVDDADAFEEYLLTIRNVPKANITNLRNEGAKRSDIIKGFEGLRDNSRIIPGEAAIVIYFAGHGAVAPKPDAWTDWVIPTNKVEMLCPADLNQDIHGKGRVEGIPDRTLSQLLLDLSKAKGNNITLILDCCHAAGQTRGVGMRSRALDLQNLTLSPTCDEDIYSRGSQSRSFEKDQPGFSDSYGSHVLLAACKRTETAWEKDKGGIFTAALLSSLKSDFARKNPPPSYDSLMRNLKMVPEDVNQHAHWDGRYIRRRLFDSWQEPVSGSMIPCHKGDGNDWPFGLILHVGSLHGITEKSNFEIFKSDSPNLEDLITTLTVKAVKTVAFSVFDLAQDSTTFTSDGERPSLYARLRKASGPYLHICCDDTRVLDEIFADDDNSRLTASVCRVTDLDKADLCLTVDEGAVLLHRGKTFREFFPRSSPLLKFERGYQFADIRDFINRYSHFTSHLTKKSPIPITDLVTVKMVKYRRRGEKVKEVALPAIDDDGRTEIVIDTSLDSKRDLYGFTICPAPNLEPKTNLYVYLLYFDASTSVIEIWYSSQMSEFGDSGDSCLVKSPQSELTLGHGNRLMRPLSFGIPAGELEDVCFIKIYVAEKAVDIRSLEQLHFSRPDTKARNATQGSLPVEHCDFQWASETIAIVTKKR
;
A
#
# COMPACT_ATOMS: atom_id res chain seq x y z
N MET A 1 31.88 16.42 -18.88
CA MET A 1 31.56 15.16 -19.60
C MET A 1 31.43 14.06 -18.56
N GLY A 2 30.24 13.87 -18.01
CA GLY A 2 29.91 12.77 -17.11
C GLY A 2 28.82 11.95 -17.79
N GLN A 3 29.17 10.75 -18.26
CA GLN A 3 28.20 9.79 -18.77
C GLN A 3 27.31 9.37 -17.61
N VAL A 4 26.07 9.85 -17.62
CA VAL A 4 24.96 9.19 -16.92
C VAL A 4 24.80 7.85 -17.63
N LEU A 5 25.31 6.78 -17.03
CA LEU A 5 24.96 5.42 -17.42
C LEU A 5 23.45 5.27 -17.21
N SER A 6 22.67 5.45 -18.28
CA SER A 6 21.25 5.13 -18.27
C SER A 6 21.12 3.62 -18.07
N VAL A 7 20.71 3.20 -16.87
CA VAL A 7 20.46 1.79 -16.60
C VAL A 7 19.11 1.43 -17.25
N PHE A 8 19.19 0.59 -18.28
CA PHE A 8 18.17 0.28 -19.27
C PHE A 8 16.99 -0.51 -18.67
N GLY A 9 15.77 0.06 -18.71
CA GLY A 9 14.52 -0.62 -18.33
C GLY A 9 13.83 -1.35 -19.49
N TRP A 10 12.95 -2.30 -19.16
CA TRP A 10 12.11 -3.04 -20.11
C TRP A 10 10.65 -2.69 -19.86
N PHE A 11 9.85 -2.46 -20.90
CA PHE A 11 8.52 -1.83 -20.75
C PHE A 11 7.47 -2.60 -21.56
N LEU A 12 6.33 -2.90 -20.95
CA LEU A 12 5.15 -3.45 -21.63
C LEU A 12 4.07 -2.38 -21.61
N CYS A 13 3.78 -1.78 -22.76
CA CYS A 13 2.68 -0.84 -22.91
C CYS A 13 1.50 -1.57 -23.56
N VAL A 14 0.35 -1.64 -22.87
CA VAL A 14 -0.87 -2.25 -23.40
C VAL A 14 -1.94 -1.18 -23.41
N ALA A 15 -2.61 -0.90 -24.53
CA ALA A 15 -3.75 0.02 -24.51
C ALA A 15 -4.65 -0.17 -25.72
N PHE A 16 -5.95 0.00 -25.56
CA PHE A 16 -6.86 -0.18 -26.68
C PHE A 16 -8.06 0.74 -26.61
N GLU A 17 -8.46 1.17 -27.80
CA GLU A 17 -9.79 1.65 -28.09
C GLU A 17 -10.60 0.47 -28.60
N ILE A 18 -11.79 0.28 -28.04
CA ILE A 18 -12.77 -0.59 -28.70
C ILE A 18 -13.21 0.14 -29.96
N LEU A 19 -12.72 -0.32 -31.11
CA LEU A 19 -13.31 -0.03 -32.41
C LEU A 19 -14.12 -1.26 -32.82
N ASN A 20 -15.45 -1.13 -32.74
CA ASN A 20 -16.35 -2.04 -33.44
C ASN A 20 -15.95 -2.08 -34.92
N ASN A 21 -15.82 -3.26 -35.52
CA ASN A 21 -15.96 -3.35 -36.97
C ASN A 21 -16.63 -4.64 -37.47
N VAL A 22 -17.77 -4.37 -38.13
CA VAL A 22 -18.22 -4.96 -39.39
C VAL A 22 -18.79 -6.38 -39.35
N VAL A 23 -20.11 -6.44 -39.13
CA VAL A 23 -20.95 -7.43 -39.81
C VAL A 23 -21.13 -6.95 -41.25
N SER A 24 -20.41 -7.58 -42.19
CA SER A 24 -20.78 -7.53 -43.62
C SER A 24 -21.58 -8.79 -43.94
N VAL A 25 -22.90 -8.67 -44.06
CA VAL A 25 -23.74 -9.73 -44.61
C VAL A 25 -24.14 -9.33 -46.02
N GLN A 26 -23.78 -10.19 -46.97
CA GLN A 26 -24.08 -10.08 -48.38
C GLN A 26 -25.60 -10.02 -48.63
N LYS A 27 -26.04 -9.10 -49.49
CA LYS A 27 -27.41 -9.06 -50.03
C LYS A 27 -27.58 -10.18 -51.06
N GLU A 28 -28.40 -11.19 -50.75
CA GLU A 28 -28.99 -12.05 -51.79
C GLU A 28 -30.22 -11.35 -52.42
N GLN A 29 -30.36 -11.51 -53.74
CA GLN A 29 -31.41 -10.93 -54.58
C GLN A 29 -32.76 -11.64 -54.39
N PRO A 30 -33.91 -10.94 -54.54
CA PRO A 30 -35.22 -11.59 -54.46
C PRO A 30 -35.66 -12.12 -55.85
N ASN A 31 -36.06 -13.39 -55.90
CA ASN A 31 -36.77 -13.96 -57.05
C ASN A 31 -38.29 -13.71 -56.93
N SER A 32 -38.88 -13.42 -58.08
CA SER A 32 -40.26 -13.02 -58.36
C SER A 32 -41.30 -14.15 -58.41
N ALA A 33 -42.57 -13.82 -58.12
CA ALA A 33 -43.84 -14.21 -58.81
C ALA A 33 -45.00 -14.44 -57.78
N LEU A 34 -46.03 -13.57 -57.73
CA LEU A 34 -47.38 -13.67 -58.37
C LEU A 34 -48.25 -14.82 -57.78
N THR A 35 -49.49 -14.67 -57.28
CA THR A 35 -50.68 -13.89 -57.65
C THR A 35 -51.77 -13.95 -56.54
N GLY A 36 -52.72 -13.00 -56.46
CA GLY A 36 -54.07 -13.27 -55.93
C GLY A 36 -54.82 -12.08 -55.30
N ARG A 37 -56.04 -11.78 -55.79
CA ARG A 37 -56.86 -10.56 -55.55
C ARG A 37 -57.74 -10.59 -54.28
N GLY A 38 -57.98 -9.41 -53.67
CA GLY A 38 -59.33 -8.88 -53.39
C GLY A 38 -59.77 -8.56 -51.94
N GLY A 39 -60.12 -7.28 -51.65
CA GLY A 39 -61.10 -6.87 -50.61
C GLY A 39 -60.60 -5.97 -49.44
N PRO A 40 -61.32 -4.88 -49.03
CA PRO A 40 -60.84 -3.81 -48.12
C PRO A 40 -61.23 -4.01 -46.62
N PRO A 41 -60.81 -3.13 -45.67
CA PRO A 41 -60.23 -3.53 -44.39
C PRO A 41 -61.21 -3.49 -43.20
N GLU A 42 -60.93 -4.29 -42.18
CA GLU A 42 -61.40 -4.08 -40.80
C GLU A 42 -60.37 -4.62 -39.81
N ASN A 43 -60.34 -3.99 -38.63
CA ASN A 43 -59.24 -3.86 -37.69
C ASN A 43 -58.86 -5.13 -36.90
N ASP A 44 -57.71 -4.98 -36.24
CA ASP A 44 -57.21 -5.70 -35.05
C ASP A 44 -56.53 -7.05 -35.29
N GLU A 45 -55.19 -7.02 -35.36
CA GLU A 45 -54.31 -8.04 -34.78
C GLU A 45 -52.87 -7.49 -34.59
N PRO A 46 -52.08 -8.10 -33.68
CA PRO A 46 -51.04 -7.44 -32.92
C PRO A 46 -49.74 -7.24 -33.70
N LEU A 47 -49.06 -6.12 -33.43
CA LEU A 47 -47.73 -5.82 -33.94
C LEU A 47 -46.71 -6.86 -33.44
N ASP A 48 -46.40 -7.79 -34.35
CA ASP A 48 -45.20 -8.60 -34.38
C ASP A 48 -43.96 -7.70 -34.34
N ALA A 49 -43.38 -7.55 -33.14
CA ALA A 49 -42.16 -6.80 -32.92
C ALA A 49 -40.93 -7.67 -33.21
N SER A 50 -40.79 -8.16 -34.44
CA SER A 50 -39.50 -8.57 -35.00
C SER A 50 -38.75 -7.33 -35.52
N ALA A 51 -38.55 -6.35 -34.64
CA ALA A 51 -37.68 -5.21 -34.90
C ALA A 51 -36.25 -5.60 -34.53
N SER A 52 -35.47 -5.91 -35.58
CA SER A 52 -34.02 -5.70 -35.69
C SER A 52 -33.40 -5.01 -34.47
N LEU A 53 -32.52 -5.75 -33.76
CA LEU A 53 -31.52 -5.17 -32.86
C LEU A 53 -30.66 -4.20 -33.67
N SER A 54 -31.09 -2.94 -33.70
CA SER A 54 -30.28 -1.84 -34.18
C SER A 54 -29.05 -1.77 -33.29
N SER A 55 -27.89 -1.76 -33.95
CA SER A 55 -26.58 -1.42 -33.41
C SER A 55 -26.67 -0.43 -32.24
N SER A 56 -26.49 -0.92 -31.02
CA SER A 56 -26.39 -0.08 -29.84
C SER A 56 -25.04 0.66 -29.87
N SER A 57 -25.00 1.77 -30.59
CA SER A 57 -23.99 2.81 -30.41
C SER A 57 -24.08 3.34 -28.97
N ARG A 58 -23.14 2.98 -28.09
CA ARG A 58 -22.83 3.69 -26.83
C ARG A 58 -21.73 2.92 -26.09
N ASN A 59 -20.48 3.37 -26.25
CA ASN A 59 -19.40 3.41 -25.24
C ASN A 59 -17.98 3.37 -25.84
N ASP A 60 -17.80 3.55 -27.16
CA ASP A 60 -16.46 3.63 -27.74
C ASP A 60 -15.62 4.73 -27.07
N LEU A 61 -14.44 4.35 -26.57
CA LEU A 61 -13.40 5.24 -26.09
C LEU A 61 -12.68 5.87 -27.28
N HIS A 62 -12.18 7.09 -27.11
CA HIS A 62 -11.48 7.82 -28.18
C HIS A 62 -10.11 8.37 -27.75
N GLY A 63 -9.68 8.10 -26.52
CA GLY A 63 -8.39 8.56 -26.03
C GLY A 63 -7.47 7.47 -25.51
N ALA A 64 -7.90 6.21 -25.46
CA ALA A 64 -7.08 5.15 -24.89
C ALA A 64 -5.87 4.80 -25.77
N VAL A 65 -5.96 4.90 -27.10
CA VAL A 65 -4.81 4.72 -27.99
C VAL A 65 -3.89 5.94 -27.91
N ASP A 66 -4.47 7.13 -28.01
CA ASP A 66 -3.73 8.40 -27.93
C ASP A 66 -2.94 8.51 -26.61
N ASP A 67 -3.55 8.15 -25.48
CA ASP A 67 -2.92 8.08 -24.16
C ASP A 67 -1.66 7.20 -24.16
N ALA A 68 -1.78 6.05 -24.79
CA ALA A 68 -0.72 5.05 -24.77
C ALA A 68 0.39 5.37 -25.77
N ASP A 69 0.06 6.03 -26.88
CA ASP A 69 1.03 6.57 -27.82
C ASP A 69 1.82 7.72 -27.15
N ALA A 70 1.14 8.58 -26.39
CA ALA A 70 1.78 9.61 -25.58
C ALA A 70 2.69 9.03 -24.48
N PHE A 71 2.30 7.90 -23.88
CA PHE A 71 3.14 7.20 -22.90
C PHE A 71 4.35 6.51 -23.56
N GLU A 72 4.18 5.86 -24.71
CA GLU A 72 5.29 5.31 -25.49
C GLU A 72 6.28 6.41 -25.90
N GLU A 73 5.78 7.55 -26.37
CA GLU A 73 6.61 8.70 -26.72
C GLU A 73 7.43 9.17 -25.51
N TYR A 74 6.81 9.28 -24.33
CA TYR A 74 7.53 9.61 -23.09
C TYR A 74 8.68 8.61 -22.81
N LEU A 75 8.43 7.31 -22.96
CA LEU A 75 9.44 6.27 -22.75
C LEU A 75 10.59 6.38 -23.76
N LEU A 76 10.27 6.55 -25.04
CA LEU A 76 11.26 6.62 -26.11
C LEU A 76 12.10 7.91 -26.04
N THR A 77 11.44 9.06 -25.83
CA THR A 77 12.07 10.38 -26.03
C THR A 77 12.67 10.95 -24.75
N ILE A 78 12.02 10.75 -23.60
CA ILE A 78 12.45 11.35 -22.33
C ILE A 78 13.21 10.33 -21.49
N ARG A 79 12.76 9.07 -21.49
CA ARG A 79 13.43 7.98 -20.74
C ARG A 79 14.45 7.20 -21.57
N ASN A 80 14.58 7.49 -22.87
CA ASN A 80 15.52 6.84 -23.78
C ASN A 80 15.43 5.30 -23.76
N VAL A 81 14.22 4.78 -23.58
CA VAL A 81 13.97 3.33 -23.58
C VAL A 81 14.18 2.80 -25.00
N PRO A 82 14.98 1.73 -25.20
CA PRO A 82 15.12 1.13 -26.52
C PRO A 82 13.78 0.62 -27.04
N LYS A 83 13.43 0.94 -28.29
CA LYS A 83 12.19 0.45 -28.92
C LYS A 83 12.05 -1.08 -28.86
N ALA A 84 13.16 -1.82 -28.96
CA ALA A 84 13.19 -3.28 -28.86
C ALA A 84 12.83 -3.82 -27.45
N ASN A 85 12.70 -2.93 -26.47
CA ASN A 85 12.30 -3.21 -25.11
C ASN A 85 10.84 -2.82 -24.83
N ILE A 86 10.14 -2.25 -25.82
CA ILE A 86 8.73 -1.84 -25.72
C ILE A 86 7.89 -2.84 -26.51
N THR A 87 6.96 -3.49 -25.82
CA THR A 87 5.87 -4.22 -26.48
C THR A 87 4.64 -3.34 -26.43
N ASN A 88 3.99 -3.16 -27.58
CA ASN A 88 2.83 -2.30 -27.74
C ASN A 88 1.67 -3.11 -28.33
N LEU A 89 0.57 -3.23 -27.57
CA LEU A 89 -0.69 -3.82 -28.03
C LEU A 89 -1.72 -2.71 -28.18
N ARG A 90 -2.26 -2.51 -29.39
CA ARG A 90 -3.30 -1.52 -29.74
C ARG A 90 -4.56 -2.19 -30.30
N ASN A 91 -5.73 -1.69 -29.94
CA ASN A 91 -7.02 -2.05 -30.55
C ASN A 91 -7.19 -3.56 -30.75
N GLU A 92 -7.40 -4.01 -31.98
CA GLU A 92 -7.53 -5.43 -32.36
C GLU A 92 -6.31 -6.29 -31.98
N GLY A 93 -5.15 -5.70 -31.71
CA GLY A 93 -3.96 -6.38 -31.20
C GLY A 93 -3.94 -6.53 -29.67
N ALA A 94 -4.79 -5.84 -28.93
CA ALA A 94 -4.94 -5.97 -27.47
C ALA A 94 -6.00 -7.03 -27.11
N LYS A 95 -5.91 -8.20 -27.76
CA LYS A 95 -6.75 -9.35 -27.43
C LYS A 95 -6.36 -9.93 -26.09
N ARG A 96 -7.31 -10.60 -25.44
CA ARG A 96 -7.10 -11.29 -24.17
C ARG A 96 -5.84 -12.15 -24.17
N SER A 97 -5.69 -12.97 -25.22
CA SER A 97 -4.55 -13.89 -25.34
C SER A 97 -3.22 -13.18 -25.52
N ASP A 98 -3.21 -12.02 -26.19
CA ASP A 98 -1.98 -11.28 -26.48
C ASP A 98 -1.55 -10.44 -25.28
N ILE A 99 -2.50 -9.93 -24.49
CA ILE A 99 -2.23 -9.30 -23.19
C ILE A 99 -1.55 -10.31 -22.26
N ILE A 100 -2.13 -11.51 -22.08
CA ILE A 100 -1.55 -12.57 -21.22
C ILE A 100 -0.15 -12.97 -21.71
N LYS A 101 0.03 -13.17 -23.02
CA LYS A 101 1.35 -13.44 -23.62
C LYS A 101 2.34 -12.30 -23.38
N GLY A 102 1.89 -11.04 -23.28
CA GLY A 102 2.73 -9.91 -22.92
C GLY A 102 3.36 -10.08 -21.53
N PHE A 103 2.56 -10.48 -20.53
CA PHE A 103 3.06 -10.79 -19.18
C PHE A 103 4.02 -11.98 -19.18
N GLU A 104 3.67 -13.07 -19.87
CA GLU A 104 4.54 -14.24 -19.97
C GLU A 104 5.85 -13.91 -20.72
N GLY A 105 5.78 -13.08 -21.75
CA GLY A 105 6.93 -12.56 -22.49
C GLY A 105 7.88 -11.77 -21.60
N LEU A 106 7.37 -10.90 -20.71
CA LEU A 106 8.20 -10.24 -19.71
C LEU A 106 8.83 -11.23 -18.72
N ARG A 107 8.05 -12.19 -18.22
CA ARG A 107 8.50 -13.22 -17.27
C ARG A 107 9.64 -14.06 -17.85
N ASP A 108 9.53 -14.42 -19.13
CA ASP A 108 10.43 -15.38 -19.77
C ASP A 108 11.57 -14.70 -20.56
N ASN A 109 11.53 -13.37 -20.75
CA ASN A 109 12.56 -12.63 -21.48
C ASN A 109 13.90 -12.65 -20.74
N SER A 110 14.87 -13.40 -21.26
CA SER A 110 16.22 -13.56 -20.69
C SER A 110 17.04 -12.27 -20.67
N ARG A 111 16.66 -11.25 -21.45
CA ARG A 111 17.32 -9.94 -21.46
C ARG A 111 16.96 -9.06 -20.24
N ILE A 112 15.90 -9.41 -19.52
CA ILE A 112 15.53 -8.76 -18.25
C ILE A 112 16.29 -9.43 -17.12
N ILE A 113 17.29 -8.72 -16.58
CA ILE A 113 18.09 -9.19 -15.46
C ILE A 113 17.30 -8.99 -14.15
N PRO A 114 17.07 -10.05 -13.36
CA PRO A 114 16.27 -9.96 -12.15
C PRO A 114 16.83 -8.94 -11.14
N GLY A 115 15.99 -8.01 -10.68
CA GLY A 115 16.34 -6.99 -9.70
C GLY A 115 17.07 -5.76 -10.23
N GLU A 116 17.45 -5.74 -11.51
CA GLU A 116 18.21 -4.62 -12.10
C GLU A 116 17.37 -3.70 -12.98
N ALA A 117 16.31 -4.23 -13.59
CA ALA A 117 15.47 -3.50 -14.53
C ALA A 117 14.15 -3.06 -13.89
N ALA A 118 13.74 -1.82 -14.17
CA ALA A 118 12.36 -1.40 -13.98
C ALA A 118 11.48 -2.01 -15.09
N ILE A 119 10.32 -2.52 -14.69
CA ILE A 119 9.26 -3.04 -15.56
C ILE A 119 8.04 -2.14 -15.38
N VAL A 120 7.59 -1.48 -16.44
CA VAL A 120 6.36 -0.69 -16.40
C VAL A 120 5.33 -1.37 -17.28
N ILE A 121 4.14 -1.55 -16.71
CA ILE A 121 2.96 -2.09 -17.36
C ILE A 121 1.93 -0.99 -17.35
N TYR A 122 1.60 -0.46 -18.52
CA TYR A 122 0.58 0.58 -18.68
C TYR A 122 -0.66 -0.03 -19.34
N PHE A 123 -1.84 0.35 -18.85
CA PHE A 123 -3.15 -0.02 -19.38
C PHE A 123 -4.05 1.21 -19.49
N ALA A 124 -4.59 1.47 -20.68
CA ALA A 124 -5.69 2.40 -20.91
C ALA A 124 -6.80 1.70 -21.68
N GLY A 125 -8.03 1.84 -21.21
CA GLY A 125 -9.19 1.22 -21.82
C GLY A 125 -10.33 0.99 -20.83
N HIS A 126 -11.22 0.07 -21.18
CA HIS A 126 -12.34 -0.27 -20.29
C HIS A 126 -11.92 -1.21 -19.15
N GLY A 127 -12.49 -0.95 -17.98
CA GLY A 127 -12.61 -1.93 -16.92
C GLY A 127 -14.08 -2.25 -16.65
N ALA A 128 -14.31 -3.41 -16.04
CA ALA A 128 -15.65 -3.86 -15.67
C ALA A 128 -15.64 -4.60 -14.33
N VAL A 129 -16.84 -4.93 -13.85
CA VAL A 129 -17.08 -5.78 -12.71
C VAL A 129 -18.06 -6.89 -13.10
N ALA A 130 -17.81 -8.11 -12.66
CA ALA A 130 -18.74 -9.22 -12.79
C ALA A 130 -19.00 -9.90 -11.44
N PRO A 131 -20.12 -10.63 -11.29
CA PRO A 131 -20.33 -11.51 -10.15
C PRO A 131 -19.21 -12.55 -10.05
N LYS A 132 -18.73 -12.79 -8.83
CA LYS A 132 -17.79 -13.88 -8.56
C LYS A 132 -18.49 -15.23 -8.83
N PRO A 133 -17.88 -16.16 -9.59
CA PRO A 133 -18.40 -17.52 -9.69
C PRO A 133 -18.53 -18.20 -8.33
N ASP A 134 -19.64 -18.92 -8.10
CA ASP A 134 -19.88 -19.66 -6.85
C ASP A 134 -18.83 -20.74 -6.61
N ALA A 135 -18.30 -21.32 -7.70
CA ALA A 135 -17.23 -22.32 -7.65
C ALA A 135 -15.91 -21.80 -7.07
N TRP A 136 -15.67 -20.49 -7.09
CA TRP A 136 -14.48 -19.86 -6.50
C TRP A 136 -14.62 -19.77 -4.98
N THR A 137 -14.61 -20.93 -4.34
CA THR A 137 -14.76 -21.08 -2.87
C THR A 137 -13.48 -20.72 -2.12
N ASP A 138 -12.34 -20.73 -2.79
CA ASP A 138 -11.04 -20.37 -2.25
C ASP A 138 -10.73 -18.86 -2.32
N TRP A 139 -11.59 -18.09 -3.01
CA TRP A 139 -11.47 -16.65 -3.22
C TRP A 139 -12.67 -15.94 -2.58
N VAL A 140 -12.50 -15.50 -1.34
CA VAL A 140 -13.57 -14.86 -0.55
C VAL A 140 -13.52 -13.35 -0.75
N ILE A 141 -14.55 -12.80 -1.41
CA ILE A 141 -14.70 -11.36 -1.64
C ILE A 141 -15.93 -10.87 -0.86
N PRO A 142 -15.80 -9.87 0.04
CA PRO A 142 -16.94 -9.35 0.81
C PRO A 142 -18.11 -8.85 -0.05
N THR A 143 -17.82 -8.29 -1.23
CA THR A 143 -18.81 -7.75 -2.17
C THR A 143 -19.35 -8.79 -3.16
N ASN A 144 -18.77 -9.99 -3.19
CA ASN A 144 -19.02 -11.04 -4.20
C ASN A 144 -18.89 -10.56 -5.66
N LYS A 145 -18.08 -9.53 -5.90
CA LYS A 145 -17.84 -8.89 -7.20
C LYS A 145 -16.36 -8.89 -7.54
N VAL A 146 -16.02 -9.25 -8.77
CA VAL A 146 -14.66 -9.37 -9.30
C VAL A 146 -14.41 -8.24 -10.29
N GLU A 147 -13.30 -7.53 -10.13
CA GLU A 147 -12.85 -6.50 -11.08
C GLU A 147 -12.10 -7.13 -12.24
N MET A 148 -12.23 -6.57 -13.44
CA MET A 148 -11.53 -7.08 -14.61
C MET A 148 -11.10 -5.98 -15.56
N LEU A 149 -9.98 -6.24 -16.25
CA LEU A 149 -9.59 -5.52 -17.45
C LEU A 149 -10.38 -6.09 -18.64
N CYS A 150 -10.90 -5.21 -19.50
CA CYS A 150 -11.71 -5.62 -20.65
C CYS A 150 -10.85 -5.68 -21.92
N PRO A 151 -10.44 -6.85 -22.44
CA PRO A 151 -9.66 -6.90 -23.68
C PRO A 151 -10.48 -6.46 -24.91
N ALA A 152 -9.82 -6.15 -26.02
CA ALA A 152 -10.49 -5.69 -27.24
C ALA A 152 -11.43 -6.74 -27.88
N ASP A 153 -11.17 -8.02 -27.64
CA ASP A 153 -11.99 -9.14 -28.08
C ASP A 153 -13.01 -9.61 -27.03
N LEU A 154 -13.23 -8.85 -25.96
CA LEU A 154 -14.22 -9.16 -24.92
C LEU A 154 -15.58 -9.50 -25.54
N ASN A 155 -16.20 -10.58 -25.05
CA ASN A 155 -17.52 -11.05 -25.47
C ASN A 155 -17.61 -11.55 -26.93
N GLN A 156 -16.50 -11.63 -27.68
CA GLN A 156 -16.48 -12.28 -28.99
C GLN A 156 -16.68 -13.80 -28.85
N ASP A 157 -17.37 -14.42 -29.81
CA ASP A 157 -17.64 -15.86 -29.82
C ASP A 157 -16.38 -16.66 -30.14
N ILE A 158 -16.07 -17.64 -29.30
CA ILE A 158 -14.95 -18.57 -29.48
C ILE A 158 -15.47 -19.83 -30.16
N HIS A 159 -15.91 -19.72 -31.42
CA HIS A 159 -16.32 -20.85 -32.26
C HIS A 159 -17.15 -21.93 -31.52
N GLY A 160 -18.17 -21.52 -30.75
CA GLY A 160 -19.04 -22.44 -30.01
C GLY A 160 -18.47 -23.02 -28.71
N LYS A 161 -17.32 -22.53 -28.22
CA LYS A 161 -16.71 -22.90 -26.93
C LYS A 161 -17.00 -21.90 -25.80
N GLY A 162 -17.84 -20.91 -26.07
CA GLY A 162 -18.14 -19.81 -25.15
C GLY A 162 -17.72 -18.47 -25.73
N ARG A 163 -17.60 -17.46 -24.87
CA ARG A 163 -17.20 -16.11 -25.27
C ARG A 163 -15.90 -15.72 -24.58
N VAL A 164 -15.16 -14.80 -25.19
CA VAL A 164 -13.94 -14.25 -24.59
C VAL A 164 -14.33 -13.48 -23.31
N GLU A 165 -13.68 -13.84 -22.22
CA GLU A 165 -13.91 -13.26 -20.90
C GLU A 165 -12.96 -12.09 -20.63
N GLY A 166 -13.29 -11.25 -19.64
CA GLY A 166 -12.33 -10.27 -19.13
C GLY A 166 -11.09 -10.93 -18.52
N ILE A 167 -10.10 -10.12 -18.16
CA ILE A 167 -8.96 -10.55 -17.34
C ILE A 167 -9.26 -10.15 -15.90
N PRO A 168 -9.70 -11.09 -15.04
CA PRO A 168 -10.08 -10.77 -13.67
C PRO A 168 -8.85 -10.41 -12.83
N ASP A 169 -9.09 -9.64 -11.76
CA ASP A 169 -8.09 -9.22 -10.77
C ASP A 169 -7.23 -10.37 -10.23
N ARG A 170 -7.84 -11.53 -10.00
CA ARG A 170 -7.19 -12.78 -9.58
C ARG A 170 -6.16 -13.26 -10.61
N THR A 171 -6.50 -13.25 -11.90
CA THR A 171 -5.57 -13.61 -12.97
C THR A 171 -4.44 -12.61 -13.06
N LEU A 172 -4.76 -11.30 -13.06
CA LEU A 172 -3.75 -10.26 -13.16
C LEU A 172 -2.77 -10.31 -11.96
N SER A 173 -3.29 -10.53 -10.76
CA SER A 173 -2.51 -10.70 -9.54
C SER A 173 -1.52 -11.86 -9.63
N GLN A 174 -1.95 -13.02 -10.16
CA GLN A 174 -1.05 -14.14 -10.34
C GLN A 174 0.03 -13.86 -11.40
N LEU A 175 -0.33 -13.21 -12.52
CA LEU A 175 0.64 -12.84 -13.55
C LEU A 175 1.72 -11.88 -13.01
N LEU A 176 1.33 -10.89 -12.21
CA LEU A 176 2.25 -9.97 -11.55
C LEU A 176 3.11 -10.67 -10.49
N LEU A 177 2.53 -11.60 -9.73
CA LEU A 177 3.26 -12.40 -8.76
C LEU A 177 4.33 -13.26 -9.44
N ASP A 178 3.98 -13.99 -10.50
CA ASP A 178 4.90 -14.81 -11.28
C ASP A 178 6.02 -13.97 -11.90
N LEU A 179 5.66 -12.81 -12.45
CA LEU A 179 6.62 -11.85 -12.98
C LEU A 179 7.57 -11.36 -11.88
N SER A 180 7.06 -11.01 -10.70
CA SER A 180 7.88 -10.56 -9.58
C SER A 180 8.82 -11.62 -9.03
N LYS A 181 8.38 -12.90 -9.03
CA LYS A 181 9.22 -14.05 -8.67
C LYS A 181 10.34 -14.25 -9.69
N ALA A 182 10.05 -14.07 -10.97
CA ALA A 182 11.02 -14.25 -12.04
C ALA A 182 12.02 -13.08 -12.16
N LYS A 183 11.55 -11.84 -12.02
CA LYS A 183 12.30 -10.62 -12.39
C LYS A 183 12.57 -9.65 -11.24
N GLY A 184 12.02 -9.92 -10.05
CA GLY A 184 12.04 -8.98 -8.93
C GLY A 184 10.84 -8.02 -8.96
N ASN A 185 10.73 -7.22 -7.92
CA ASN A 185 9.56 -6.38 -7.61
C ASN A 185 9.69 -4.93 -8.09
N ASN A 186 10.57 -4.66 -9.05
CA ASN A 186 10.65 -3.35 -9.69
C ASN A 186 9.63 -3.25 -10.83
N ILE A 187 8.36 -3.49 -10.49
CA ILE A 187 7.23 -3.51 -11.40
C ILE A 187 6.32 -2.34 -11.05
N THR A 188 5.92 -1.54 -12.03
CA THR A 188 4.92 -0.48 -11.91
C THR A 188 3.74 -0.82 -12.82
N LEU A 189 2.56 -1.05 -12.24
CA LEU A 189 1.30 -1.20 -12.96
C LEU A 189 0.57 0.14 -12.97
N ILE A 190 0.25 0.66 -14.15
CA ILE A 190 -0.45 1.93 -14.34
C ILE A 190 -1.77 1.64 -15.04
N LEU A 191 -2.89 1.96 -14.40
CA LEU A 191 -4.24 1.66 -14.88
C LEU A 191 -5.04 2.96 -15.08
N ASP A 192 -5.29 3.33 -16.33
CA ASP A 192 -6.26 4.35 -16.71
C ASP A 192 -7.58 3.71 -17.20
N CYS A 193 -8.30 3.09 -16.25
CA CYS A 193 -9.57 2.41 -16.44
C CYS A 193 -10.46 2.47 -15.17
N CYS A 194 -11.72 2.02 -15.26
CA CYS A 194 -12.68 2.05 -14.12
C CYS A 194 -13.27 0.68 -13.81
N HIS A 195 -13.74 0.50 -12.57
CA HIS A 195 -14.49 -0.70 -12.15
C HIS A 195 -15.89 -0.37 -11.58
N ALA A 196 -16.23 0.90 -11.36
CA ALA A 196 -17.54 1.28 -10.85
C ALA A 196 -18.64 1.21 -11.93
N ALA A 197 -19.73 0.49 -11.64
CA ALA A 197 -20.96 0.52 -12.43
C ALA A 197 -21.76 1.79 -12.08
N GLY A 198 -21.42 2.92 -12.71
CA GLY A 198 -22.11 4.20 -12.52
C GLY A 198 -22.34 4.92 -13.84
N GLN A 199 -23.61 5.16 -14.21
CA GLN A 199 -23.97 6.03 -15.33
C GLN A 199 -24.26 7.44 -14.82
N THR A 200 -23.25 8.32 -14.81
CA THR A 200 -23.48 9.76 -14.72
C THR A 200 -22.85 10.45 -15.92
N ARG A 201 -23.68 10.99 -16.83
CA ARG A 201 -23.20 11.66 -18.04
C ARG A 201 -22.81 13.10 -17.70
N GLY A 202 -21.51 13.38 -17.63
CA GLY A 202 -20.99 14.75 -17.75
C GLY A 202 -21.03 15.18 -19.22
N VAL A 203 -21.46 16.41 -19.50
CA VAL A 203 -21.45 16.96 -20.86
C VAL A 203 -20.01 17.04 -21.36
N GLY A 204 -19.66 16.26 -22.40
CA GLY A 204 -18.33 16.28 -23.03
C GLY A 204 -17.30 15.29 -22.45
N MET A 205 -17.67 14.44 -21.49
CA MET A 205 -16.77 13.44 -20.88
C MET A 205 -17.25 12.00 -21.17
N ARG A 206 -16.32 11.05 -21.29
CA ARG A 206 -16.63 9.62 -21.51
C ARG A 206 -16.11 8.77 -20.37
N SER A 207 -16.95 7.87 -19.85
CA SER A 207 -16.58 6.94 -18.78
C SER A 207 -15.76 5.79 -19.34
N ARG A 208 -14.68 5.41 -18.64
CA ARG A 208 -13.93 4.18 -18.91
C ARG A 208 -14.51 2.94 -18.21
N ALA A 209 -15.65 3.06 -17.53
CA ALA A 209 -16.39 1.91 -17.01
C ALA A 209 -17.27 1.29 -18.09
N LEU A 210 -17.20 -0.03 -18.24
CA LEU A 210 -18.09 -0.77 -19.12
C LEU A 210 -19.23 -1.39 -18.32
N ASP A 211 -20.44 -0.83 -18.48
CA ASP A 211 -21.67 -1.38 -17.92
C ASP A 211 -22.31 -2.36 -18.91
N LEU A 212 -21.81 -3.59 -18.93
CA LEU A 212 -22.48 -4.71 -19.60
C LEU A 212 -23.25 -5.51 -18.54
N GLN A 213 -24.57 -5.35 -18.54
CA GLN A 213 -25.48 -5.99 -17.58
C GLN A 213 -25.41 -7.53 -17.54
N ASN A 214 -24.64 -8.18 -18.43
CA ASN A 214 -24.53 -9.63 -18.58
C ASN A 214 -23.09 -10.17 -18.66
N LEU A 215 -22.08 -9.45 -18.15
CA LEU A 215 -20.73 -10.02 -18.04
C LEU A 215 -20.74 -11.18 -17.03
N THR A 216 -20.37 -12.36 -17.50
CA THR A 216 -20.27 -13.59 -16.71
C THR A 216 -18.86 -14.13 -16.79
N LEU A 217 -18.32 -14.54 -15.64
CA LEU A 217 -17.05 -15.26 -15.54
C LEU A 217 -17.34 -16.75 -15.39
N SER A 218 -16.59 -17.55 -16.12
CA SER A 218 -16.64 -18.99 -16.10
C SER A 218 -15.98 -19.49 -14.80
N PRO A 219 -16.49 -20.56 -14.18
CA PRO A 219 -15.88 -21.17 -13.00
C PRO A 219 -14.41 -21.53 -13.17
N THR A 220 -13.97 -21.82 -14.40
CA THR A 220 -12.63 -22.28 -14.75
C THR A 220 -11.78 -21.19 -15.43
N CYS A 221 -12.23 -19.93 -15.43
CA CYS A 221 -11.56 -18.81 -16.09
C CYS A 221 -10.11 -18.69 -15.60
N ASP A 222 -9.13 -19.00 -16.46
CA ASP A 222 -7.69 -18.99 -16.17
C ASP A 222 -7.24 -19.91 -15.02
N GLU A 223 -7.94 -21.04 -14.81
CA GLU A 223 -7.54 -22.02 -13.80
C GLU A 223 -6.08 -22.47 -13.97
N ASP A 224 -5.60 -22.62 -15.19
CA ASP A 224 -4.21 -22.98 -15.47
C ASP A 224 -3.20 -21.90 -15.06
N ILE A 225 -3.62 -20.63 -14.88
CA ILE A 225 -2.77 -19.52 -14.45
C ILE A 225 -2.77 -19.47 -12.92
N TYR A 226 -3.93 -19.32 -12.28
CA TYR A 226 -3.99 -19.17 -10.83
C TYR A 226 -3.69 -20.48 -10.07
N SER A 227 -3.84 -21.65 -10.71
CA SER A 227 -3.45 -22.93 -10.10
C SER A 227 -1.93 -23.19 -10.11
N ARG A 228 -1.12 -22.42 -10.87
CA ARG A 228 0.35 -22.55 -10.86
C ARG A 228 0.94 -22.32 -9.47
N GLY A 229 0.28 -21.51 -8.64
CA GLY A 229 0.61 -21.31 -7.22
C GLY A 229 0.40 -22.54 -6.32
N SER A 230 -0.38 -23.55 -6.76
CA SER A 230 -0.74 -24.73 -5.96
C SER A 230 0.42 -25.74 -5.79
N GLN A 231 1.40 -25.77 -6.71
CA GLN A 231 2.50 -26.74 -6.65
C GLN A 231 3.59 -26.37 -5.61
N SER A 232 3.60 -25.15 -5.08
CA SER A 232 4.46 -24.74 -3.97
C SER A 232 3.63 -24.31 -2.76
N ARG A 233 3.29 -25.28 -1.90
CA ARG A 233 2.53 -25.07 -0.66
C ARG A 233 3.16 -23.97 0.23
N SER A 234 2.49 -22.81 0.33
CA SER A 234 2.23 -22.12 1.62
C SER A 234 1.56 -20.75 1.40
N PHE A 235 0.28 -20.65 1.78
CA PHE A 235 -0.41 -19.43 2.25
C PHE A 235 0.06 -18.10 1.63
N GLU A 236 -0.37 -17.81 0.40
CA GLU A 236 -0.10 -16.51 -0.25
C GLU A 236 -1.39 -15.68 -0.37
N LYS A 237 -1.22 -14.36 -0.47
CA LYS A 237 -2.17 -13.33 -0.06
C LYS A 237 -3.31 -13.04 -1.04
N ASP A 238 -4.52 -13.56 -0.86
CA ASP A 238 -5.65 -13.32 -1.78
C ASP A 238 -6.50 -12.11 -1.31
N GLN A 239 -6.18 -10.89 -1.76
CA GLN A 239 -7.12 -9.74 -1.66
C GLN A 239 -7.77 -9.47 -3.02
N PRO A 240 -9.06 -9.06 -3.06
CA PRO A 240 -9.74 -8.65 -4.28
C PRO A 240 -9.26 -7.28 -4.80
N GLY A 241 -9.25 -7.10 -6.12
CA GLY A 241 -8.79 -5.90 -6.84
C GLY A 241 -7.33 -5.97 -7.30
N PHE A 242 -6.85 -4.92 -7.97
CA PHE A 242 -5.50 -4.84 -8.53
C PHE A 242 -4.42 -4.38 -7.54
N SER A 243 -4.77 -4.22 -6.26
CA SER A 243 -3.86 -3.81 -5.18
C SER A 243 -2.73 -4.81 -4.99
N ASP A 244 -1.51 -4.32 -4.73
CA ASP A 244 -0.33 -5.17 -4.54
C ASP A 244 -0.36 -5.88 -3.18
N SER A 245 -1.08 -6.99 -3.17
CA SER A 245 -1.12 -7.86 -2.03
C SER A 245 0.23 -8.50 -1.73
N TYR A 246 1.01 -8.83 -2.74
CA TYR A 246 2.15 -9.74 -2.58
C TYR A 246 3.51 -9.03 -2.46
N GLY A 247 3.56 -7.70 -2.45
CA GLY A 247 4.84 -6.98 -2.53
C GLY A 247 5.50 -7.16 -3.90
N SER A 248 4.69 -7.33 -4.94
CA SER A 248 5.08 -7.64 -6.31
C SER A 248 5.28 -6.38 -7.16
N HIS A 249 4.49 -5.33 -6.95
CA HIS A 249 4.47 -4.15 -7.81
C HIS A 249 4.02 -2.87 -7.08
N VAL A 250 4.19 -1.72 -7.75
CA VAL A 250 3.54 -0.45 -7.41
C VAL A 250 2.36 -0.25 -8.37
N LEU A 251 1.16 -0.06 -7.84
CA LEU A 251 -0.03 0.29 -8.60
C LEU A 251 -0.20 1.81 -8.63
N LEU A 252 -0.42 2.39 -9.80
CA LEU A 252 -0.95 3.74 -10.01
C LEU A 252 -2.25 3.61 -10.82
N ALA A 253 -3.38 4.03 -10.29
CA ALA A 253 -4.69 3.89 -10.90
C ALA A 253 -5.40 5.23 -11.03
N ALA A 254 -6.21 5.39 -12.07
CA ALA A 254 -6.86 6.65 -12.41
C ALA A 254 -7.97 7.10 -11.46
N CYS A 255 -8.58 6.17 -10.73
CA CYS A 255 -9.66 6.46 -9.79
C CYS A 255 -9.72 5.40 -8.67
N LYS A 256 -10.47 5.69 -7.59
CA LYS A 256 -10.82 4.68 -6.57
C LYS A 256 -11.82 3.65 -7.13
N ARG A 257 -12.01 2.54 -6.41
CA ARG A 257 -12.94 1.45 -6.75
C ARG A 257 -14.39 1.92 -6.91
N THR A 258 -14.80 2.91 -6.13
CA THR A 258 -16.16 3.49 -6.13
C THR A 258 -16.30 4.69 -7.09
N GLU A 259 -15.23 5.07 -7.77
CA GLU A 259 -15.17 6.24 -8.63
C GLU A 259 -15.03 5.81 -10.10
N THR A 260 -15.07 6.80 -10.99
CA THR A 260 -14.99 6.59 -12.43
C THR A 260 -13.86 7.44 -13.00
N ALA A 261 -12.96 6.81 -13.76
CA ALA A 261 -12.01 7.46 -14.65
C ALA A 261 -12.67 7.93 -15.95
N TRP A 262 -12.28 9.13 -16.38
CA TRP A 262 -12.89 9.83 -17.51
C TRP A 262 -11.91 10.13 -18.63
N GLU A 263 -12.43 10.17 -19.86
CA GLU A 263 -11.78 10.82 -20.99
C GLU A 263 -12.29 12.25 -21.16
N LYS A 264 -11.36 13.17 -21.39
CA LYS A 264 -11.60 14.56 -21.77
C LYS A 264 -10.66 14.93 -22.92
N ASP A 265 -11.16 15.65 -23.92
CA ASP A 265 -10.35 16.15 -25.05
C ASP A 265 -9.56 15.06 -25.80
N LYS A 266 -10.10 13.84 -25.90
CA LYS A 266 -9.47 12.63 -26.49
C LYS A 266 -8.27 12.05 -25.72
N GLY A 267 -8.23 12.24 -24.40
CA GLY A 267 -7.27 11.53 -23.54
C GLY A 267 -7.86 11.26 -22.16
N GLY A 268 -7.27 10.32 -21.42
CA GLY A 268 -7.62 10.07 -20.03
C GLY A 268 -7.17 11.24 -19.15
N ILE A 269 -8.05 11.71 -18.24
CA ILE A 269 -7.70 12.80 -17.30
C ILE A 269 -6.48 12.41 -16.47
N PHE A 270 -6.42 11.14 -16.04
CA PHE A 270 -5.31 10.61 -15.27
C PHE A 270 -4.03 10.54 -16.08
N THR A 271 -4.05 9.94 -17.28
CA THR A 271 -2.85 9.85 -18.12
C THR A 271 -2.29 11.22 -18.48
N ALA A 272 -3.15 12.19 -18.81
CA ALA A 272 -2.73 13.56 -19.09
C ALA A 272 -2.02 14.20 -17.87
N ALA A 273 -2.60 14.08 -16.68
CA ALA A 273 -2.02 14.60 -15.44
C ALA A 273 -0.70 13.89 -15.09
N LEU A 274 -0.67 12.55 -15.19
CA LEU A 274 0.50 11.74 -14.90
C LEU A 274 1.66 12.06 -15.83
N LEU A 275 1.43 12.13 -17.14
CA LEU A 275 2.47 12.47 -18.11
C LEU A 275 2.95 13.90 -17.92
N SER A 276 2.07 14.85 -17.62
CA SER A 276 2.47 16.23 -17.30
C SER A 276 3.43 16.27 -16.10
N SER A 277 3.08 15.60 -15.01
CA SER A 277 3.93 15.51 -13.81
C SER A 277 5.23 14.76 -14.08
N LEU A 278 5.20 13.63 -14.79
CA LEU A 278 6.40 12.87 -15.17
C LEU A 278 7.36 13.63 -16.10
N LYS A 279 6.82 14.58 -16.89
CA LYS A 279 7.59 15.44 -17.79
C LYS A 279 8.11 16.70 -17.11
N SER A 280 7.63 17.04 -15.90
CA SER A 280 8.05 18.24 -15.15
C SER A 280 9.49 18.15 -14.61
N ASP A 281 10.07 19.30 -14.28
CA ASP A 281 11.40 19.37 -13.64
C ASP A 281 11.41 18.65 -12.28
N PHE A 282 10.28 18.64 -11.58
CA PHE A 282 10.12 17.92 -10.31
C PHE A 282 10.43 16.42 -10.45
N ALA A 283 9.86 15.77 -11.48
CA ALA A 283 10.10 14.34 -11.73
C ALA A 283 11.51 14.03 -12.29
N ARG A 284 12.23 15.05 -12.77
CA ARG A 284 13.59 14.93 -13.34
C ARG A 284 14.71 15.31 -12.36
N LYS A 285 14.37 15.67 -11.11
CA LYS A 285 15.36 15.90 -10.05
C LYS A 285 16.28 14.68 -9.85
N ASN A 286 17.45 14.92 -9.27
CA ASN A 286 18.35 13.86 -8.83
C ASN A 286 18.65 14.04 -7.32
N PRO A 287 18.17 13.15 -6.44
CA PRO A 287 17.35 11.98 -6.73
C PRO A 287 15.95 12.35 -7.24
N PRO A 288 15.28 11.51 -8.07
CA PRO A 288 13.90 11.77 -8.48
C PRO A 288 12.95 11.60 -7.29
N PRO A 289 11.73 12.13 -7.35
CA PRO A 289 10.75 11.92 -6.28
C PRO A 289 10.39 10.43 -6.15
N SER A 290 9.75 10.08 -5.04
CA SER A 290 9.08 8.78 -4.89
C SER A 290 7.79 8.69 -5.69
N TYR A 291 7.24 7.48 -5.86
CA TYR A 291 5.87 7.33 -6.38
C TYR A 291 4.84 8.06 -5.50
N ASP A 292 5.03 8.15 -4.16
CA ASP A 292 4.17 9.00 -3.29
C ASP A 292 4.14 10.39 -3.85
N SER A 293 5.35 10.93 -4.00
CA SER A 293 5.50 12.37 -4.08
C SER A 293 5.05 12.80 -5.45
N LEU A 294 5.25 11.95 -6.46
CA LEU A 294 4.60 12.13 -7.76
C LEU A 294 3.07 12.17 -7.63
N MET A 295 2.46 11.13 -7.07
CA MET A 295 1.00 10.98 -7.06
C MET A 295 0.31 12.05 -6.23
N ARG A 296 0.87 12.35 -5.07
CA ARG A 296 0.44 13.37 -4.10
C ARG A 296 0.54 14.80 -4.64
N ASN A 297 1.38 15.03 -5.65
CA ASN A 297 1.51 16.29 -6.38
C ASN A 297 0.87 16.24 -7.78
N LEU A 298 0.05 15.23 -8.10
CA LEU A 298 -0.68 15.20 -9.37
C LEU A 298 -1.68 16.35 -9.42
N LYS A 299 -1.60 17.13 -10.50
CA LYS A 299 -2.56 18.18 -10.81
C LYS A 299 -3.65 17.61 -11.73
N MET A 300 -4.63 16.92 -11.15
CA MET A 300 -5.83 16.48 -11.88
C MET A 300 -6.86 17.63 -11.98
N VAL A 301 -7.70 17.62 -13.02
CA VAL A 301 -8.59 18.73 -13.44
C VAL A 301 -10.06 18.44 -13.08
N PRO A 302 -10.94 19.45 -12.90
CA PRO A 302 -11.16 20.34 -11.75
C PRO A 302 -12.11 19.72 -10.67
N GLU A 303 -12.36 20.44 -9.57
CA GLU A 303 -13.10 20.02 -8.35
C GLU A 303 -14.52 19.43 -8.57
N ASP A 304 -15.08 19.57 -9.77
CA ASP A 304 -16.42 19.13 -10.19
C ASP A 304 -16.47 17.70 -10.76
N VAL A 305 -15.33 17.04 -10.96
CA VAL A 305 -15.25 15.64 -11.40
C VAL A 305 -14.84 14.74 -10.23
N ASN A 306 -15.71 13.78 -9.88
CA ASN A 306 -15.40 12.78 -8.85
C ASN A 306 -14.45 11.70 -9.40
N GLN A 307 -13.17 12.05 -9.55
CA GLN A 307 -12.08 11.18 -9.97
C GLN A 307 -10.81 11.50 -9.19
N HIS A 308 -10.38 10.54 -8.38
CA HIS A 308 -9.23 10.67 -7.48
C HIS A 308 -8.22 9.55 -7.75
N ALA A 309 -7.04 9.91 -8.26
CA ALA A 309 -5.97 8.96 -8.54
C ALA A 309 -5.59 8.15 -7.30
N HIS A 310 -5.51 6.84 -7.47
CA HIS A 310 -5.16 5.91 -6.41
C HIS A 310 -3.77 5.34 -6.66
N TRP A 311 -2.98 5.10 -5.63
CA TRP A 311 -1.76 4.32 -5.74
C TRP A 311 -1.59 3.41 -4.54
N ASP A 312 -0.97 2.27 -4.77
CA ASP A 312 -0.76 1.26 -3.74
C ASP A 312 0.50 0.43 -4.01
N GLY A 313 0.94 -0.29 -2.99
CA GLY A 313 1.97 -1.31 -3.06
C GLY A 313 3.12 -1.07 -2.12
N ARG A 314 3.94 -2.11 -1.95
CA ARG A 314 5.00 -2.12 -0.93
C ARG A 314 6.10 -1.10 -1.21
N TYR A 315 6.30 -0.72 -2.47
CA TYR A 315 7.47 0.04 -2.91
C TYR A 315 7.13 1.44 -3.38
N ILE A 316 6.02 2.01 -2.93
CA ILE A 316 5.59 3.32 -3.39
C ILE A 316 6.51 4.47 -2.88
N ARG A 317 7.32 4.26 -1.81
CA ARG A 317 8.41 5.20 -1.39
C ARG A 317 9.68 5.05 -2.22
N ARG A 318 9.74 4.06 -3.12
CA ARG A 318 10.84 3.91 -4.07
C ARG A 318 10.86 5.10 -5.01
N ARG A 319 12.07 5.48 -5.40
CA ARG A 319 12.35 6.49 -6.41
C ARG A 319 11.77 6.06 -7.77
N LEU A 320 11.21 7.00 -8.52
CA LEU A 320 10.52 6.70 -9.78
C LEU A 320 11.37 5.87 -10.74
N PHE A 321 10.93 4.65 -11.01
CA PHE A 321 11.55 3.70 -11.95
C PHE A 321 13.02 3.34 -11.64
N ASP A 322 13.45 3.43 -10.38
CA ASP A 322 14.82 3.15 -9.96
C ASP A 322 14.88 2.08 -8.85
N SER A 323 15.72 1.07 -9.03
CA SER A 323 15.97 -0.01 -8.07
C SER A 323 17.20 0.19 -7.19
N TRP A 324 18.04 1.21 -7.47
CA TRP A 324 19.37 1.35 -6.89
C TRP A 324 19.47 2.47 -5.86
N GLN A 325 18.65 3.50 -6.00
CA GLN A 325 18.60 4.60 -5.04
C GLN A 325 17.82 4.21 -3.79
N GLU A 326 18.27 4.75 -2.65
CA GLU A 326 17.57 4.58 -1.39
C GLU A 326 16.13 5.13 -1.49
N PRO A 327 15.13 4.35 -1.04
CA PRO A 327 13.76 4.84 -0.90
C PRO A 327 13.70 6.07 0.01
N VAL A 328 12.65 6.87 -0.18
CA VAL A 328 12.35 7.95 0.77
C VAL A 328 12.18 7.37 2.17
N SER A 329 12.90 7.94 3.14
CA SER A 329 12.78 7.56 4.55
C SER A 329 11.35 7.79 5.06
N GLY A 330 10.82 6.84 5.85
CA GLY A 330 9.54 7.02 6.54
C GLY A 330 9.50 8.18 7.54
N SER A 331 10.66 8.72 7.90
CA SER A 331 10.78 9.93 8.69
C SER A 331 10.40 11.22 7.93
N MET A 332 10.31 11.17 6.59
CA MET A 332 9.89 12.30 5.76
C MET A 332 8.36 12.30 5.66
N ILE A 333 7.72 13.04 6.55
CA ILE A 333 6.27 13.01 6.73
C ILE A 333 5.61 14.12 5.92
N PRO A 334 4.59 13.83 5.09
CA PRO A 334 3.87 14.87 4.37
C PRO A 334 3.19 15.90 5.28
N CYS A 335 3.17 17.14 4.83
CA CYS A 335 2.44 18.23 5.47
C CYS A 335 1.86 19.19 4.43
N HIS A 336 0.76 19.86 4.78
CA HIS A 336 0.08 20.82 3.92
C HIS A 336 -0.40 22.02 4.71
N LYS A 337 -0.64 23.12 4.01
CA LYS A 337 -1.20 24.33 4.63
C LYS A 337 -2.68 24.09 4.96
N GLY A 338 -3.11 24.52 6.15
CA GLY A 338 -4.51 24.54 6.52
C GLY A 338 -5.37 25.40 5.57
N ASP A 339 -6.66 25.11 5.54
CA ASP A 339 -7.62 25.60 4.54
C ASP A 339 -8.17 27.01 4.80
N GLY A 340 -7.72 27.72 5.83
CA GLY A 340 -8.19 29.08 6.11
C GLY A 340 -9.34 29.17 7.12
N ASN A 341 -10.23 28.17 7.14
CA ASN A 341 -11.47 28.23 7.93
C ASN A 341 -11.22 27.83 9.37
N ASP A 342 -10.64 26.65 9.58
CA ASP A 342 -10.28 26.19 10.92
C ASP A 342 -8.84 26.61 11.28
N TRP A 343 -7.96 26.78 10.28
CA TRP A 343 -6.51 26.96 10.48
C TRP A 343 -5.86 27.98 9.51
N PRO A 344 -6.20 29.28 9.58
CA PRO A 344 -5.73 30.28 8.64
C PRO A 344 -4.21 30.48 8.58
N PHE A 345 -3.49 30.02 9.61
CA PHE A 345 -2.04 30.21 9.74
C PHE A 345 -1.31 28.95 10.22
N GLY A 346 -1.89 27.75 10.05
CA GLY A 346 -1.27 26.49 10.51
C GLY A 346 -0.74 25.63 9.35
N LEU A 347 0.41 24.97 9.56
CA LEU A 347 0.84 23.85 8.74
C LEU A 347 0.37 22.55 9.41
N ILE A 348 -0.37 21.72 8.68
CA ILE A 348 -0.94 20.45 9.15
C ILE A 348 0.02 19.32 8.78
N LEU A 349 0.49 18.62 9.80
CA LEU A 349 1.35 17.44 9.68
C LEU A 349 0.49 16.18 9.65
N HIS A 350 0.76 15.26 8.71
CA HIS A 350 0.00 14.01 8.55
C HIS A 350 0.40 12.92 9.56
N VAL A 351 0.79 13.33 10.76
CA VAL A 351 0.96 12.45 11.92
C VAL A 351 0.41 13.14 13.16
N GLY A 352 0.00 12.36 14.16
CA GLY A 352 -0.77 12.81 15.31
C GLY A 352 -0.46 12.02 16.56
N SER A 353 -1.40 12.03 17.52
CA SER A 353 -1.19 11.39 18.81
C SER A 353 -0.98 9.88 18.67
N LEU A 354 -1.58 9.16 17.71
CA LEU A 354 -1.30 7.73 17.45
C LEU A 354 0.15 7.48 17.05
N HIS A 355 0.72 8.40 16.27
CA HIS A 355 2.08 8.37 15.77
C HIS A 355 3.15 8.79 16.77
N GLY A 356 2.77 9.09 18.01
CA GLY A 356 3.73 9.44 19.08
C GLY A 356 4.09 10.91 19.12
N ILE A 357 3.42 11.73 18.30
CA ILE A 357 3.68 13.17 18.28
C ILE A 357 3.02 13.82 19.49
N THR A 358 3.77 14.70 20.12
CA THR A 358 3.35 15.50 21.27
C THR A 358 3.58 16.98 20.98
N GLU A 359 2.87 17.82 21.72
CA GLU A 359 3.11 19.26 21.73
C GLU A 359 4.56 19.57 22.10
N LYS A 360 5.12 20.62 21.50
CA LYS A 360 6.52 21.07 21.62
C LYS A 360 7.55 20.20 20.88
N SER A 361 7.13 19.15 20.17
CA SER A 361 8.04 18.42 19.27
C SER A 361 8.49 19.34 18.13
N ASN A 362 9.78 19.28 17.76
CA ASN A 362 10.40 20.13 16.76
C ASN A 362 10.62 19.35 15.46
N PHE A 363 10.30 19.96 14.32
CA PHE A 363 10.40 19.37 12.99
C PHE A 363 11.09 20.31 12.01
N GLU A 364 11.93 19.75 11.14
CA GLU A 364 12.48 20.43 9.96
C GLU A 364 11.52 20.26 8.79
N ILE A 365 11.26 21.33 8.04
CA ILE A 365 10.31 21.36 6.91
C ILE A 365 11.07 21.49 5.60
N PHE A 366 10.74 20.65 4.61
CA PHE A 366 11.41 20.49 3.33
C PHE A 366 10.44 20.72 2.16
N LYS A 367 10.99 21.21 1.04
CA LYS A 367 10.27 21.36 -0.25
C LYS A 367 10.06 20.06 -1.01
N SER A 368 10.76 18.98 -0.63
CA SER A 368 10.70 17.70 -1.32
C SER A 368 10.75 16.55 -0.31
N ASP A 369 10.53 15.33 -0.80
CA ASP A 369 10.68 14.10 -0.04
C ASP A 369 12.15 13.69 0.19
N SER A 370 13.09 14.56 -0.20
CA SER A 370 14.53 14.39 0.04
C SER A 370 14.97 15.17 1.29
N PRO A 371 15.78 14.55 2.18
CA PRO A 371 16.31 15.23 3.37
C PRO A 371 17.48 16.20 3.07
N ASN A 372 17.65 16.64 1.82
CA ASN A 372 18.73 17.54 1.43
C ASN A 372 18.54 18.92 2.08
N LEU A 373 19.63 19.49 2.62
CA LEU A 373 19.63 20.81 3.24
C LEU A 373 19.26 21.93 2.24
N GLU A 374 19.49 21.72 0.94
CA GLU A 374 19.04 22.67 -0.10
C GLU A 374 17.51 22.78 -0.19
N ASP A 375 16.80 21.71 0.17
CA ASP A 375 15.33 21.70 0.22
C ASP A 375 14.78 22.14 1.59
N LEU A 376 15.64 22.34 2.61
CA LEU A 376 15.22 22.78 3.95
C LEU A 376 14.68 24.22 3.90
N ILE A 377 13.45 24.37 4.36
CA ILE A 377 12.75 25.65 4.43
C ILE A 377 12.95 26.30 5.80
N THR A 378 12.61 25.57 6.87
CA THR A 378 12.58 26.09 8.23
C THR A 378 12.47 24.98 9.27
N THR A 379 12.51 25.32 10.56
CA THR A 379 12.15 24.43 11.67
C THR A 379 10.88 24.95 12.34
N LEU A 380 9.89 24.08 12.56
CA LEU A 380 8.63 24.40 13.23
C LEU A 380 8.42 23.53 14.46
N THR A 381 7.64 24.04 15.39
CA THR A 381 7.29 23.36 16.65
C THR A 381 5.81 23.03 16.67
N VAL A 382 5.48 21.80 17.07
CA VAL A 382 4.09 21.34 17.20
C VAL A 382 3.41 22.16 18.30
N LYS A 383 2.34 22.88 17.93
CA LYS A 383 1.55 23.71 18.84
C LYS A 383 0.45 22.91 19.52
N ALA A 384 -0.22 22.08 18.74
CA ALA A 384 -1.35 21.28 19.18
C ALA A 384 -1.38 19.94 18.44
N VAL A 385 -1.80 18.90 19.14
CA VAL A 385 -2.12 17.59 18.54
C VAL A 385 -3.63 17.45 18.60
N LYS A 386 -4.30 17.85 17.52
CA LYS A 386 -5.75 17.96 17.51
C LYS A 386 -6.44 16.64 17.25
N THR A 387 -5.94 15.85 16.30
CA THR A 387 -6.53 14.56 15.98
C THR A 387 -5.51 13.44 16.17
N VAL A 388 -6.04 12.23 16.24
CA VAL A 388 -5.25 11.00 16.33
C VAL A 388 -4.22 10.87 15.20
N ALA A 389 -4.57 11.36 14.01
CA ALA A 389 -3.75 11.27 12.81
C ALA A 389 -3.01 12.56 12.41
N PHE A 390 -3.35 13.72 12.97
CA PHE A 390 -2.79 15.00 12.53
C PHE A 390 -2.35 15.92 13.68
N SER A 391 -1.28 16.67 13.43
CA SER A 391 -0.73 17.68 14.34
C SER A 391 -0.64 19.02 13.64
N VAL A 392 -0.72 20.11 14.40
CA VAL A 392 -0.68 21.47 13.88
C VAL A 392 0.58 22.17 14.37
N PHE A 393 1.33 22.75 13.44
CA PHE A 393 2.47 23.61 13.72
C PHE A 393 2.04 25.07 13.91
N ASP A 394 2.77 25.81 14.75
CA ASP A 394 2.67 27.27 14.77
C ASP A 394 3.50 27.86 13.62
N LEU A 395 2.88 28.70 12.80
CA LEU A 395 3.63 29.58 11.89
C LEU A 395 3.76 30.94 12.56
N ALA A 396 4.96 31.52 12.54
CA ALA A 396 5.12 32.93 12.91
C ALA A 396 4.17 33.78 12.03
N GLN A 397 3.47 34.73 12.64
CA GLN A 397 2.38 35.51 12.00
C GLN A 397 2.80 36.22 10.70
N ASP A 398 4.11 36.44 10.48
CA ASP A 398 4.67 37.12 9.31
C ASP A 398 5.40 36.20 8.31
N SER A 399 5.24 34.87 8.41
CA SER A 399 5.94 33.94 7.50
C SER A 399 5.34 33.97 6.09
N THR A 400 5.88 34.84 5.23
CA THR A 400 5.62 34.84 3.78
C THR A 400 6.14 33.59 3.08
N THR A 401 6.91 32.75 3.76
CA THR A 401 7.52 31.52 3.24
C THR A 401 6.51 30.52 2.67
N PHE A 402 5.24 30.62 3.10
CA PHE A 402 4.15 29.74 2.68
C PHE A 402 2.99 30.52 2.02
N THR A 403 3.27 31.70 1.43
CA THR A 403 2.26 32.50 0.72
C THR A 403 1.74 31.76 -0.50
N SER A 404 0.41 31.78 -0.63
CA SER A 404 -0.39 31.07 -1.61
C SER A 404 -0.18 31.63 -3.01
N ASP A 405 0.65 30.96 -3.81
CA ASP A 405 0.71 31.19 -5.25
C ASP A 405 -0.04 30.09 -6.00
N GLY A 406 -1.25 29.72 -5.55
CA GLY A 406 -2.11 28.71 -6.22
C GLY A 406 -1.54 27.29 -6.32
N GLU A 407 -0.24 27.11 -6.09
CA GLU A 407 0.47 25.87 -5.98
C GLU A 407 0.43 25.47 -4.51
N ARG A 408 -0.18 24.32 -4.22
CA ARG A 408 -0.01 23.62 -2.94
C ARG A 408 1.18 22.67 -3.11
N PRO A 409 2.45 23.11 -2.98
CA PRO A 409 3.55 22.14 -3.01
C PRO A 409 3.37 21.18 -1.84
N SER A 410 3.47 19.87 -2.09
CA SER A 410 3.56 18.90 -0.99
C SER A 410 4.84 19.18 -0.21
N LEU A 411 4.68 19.62 1.04
CA LEU A 411 5.80 19.84 1.95
C LEU A 411 6.05 18.58 2.75
N TYR A 412 7.27 18.42 3.24
CA TYR A 412 7.65 17.27 4.05
C TYR A 412 8.27 17.74 5.36
N ALA A 413 8.06 17.00 6.44
CA ALA A 413 8.57 17.29 7.76
C ALA A 413 9.39 16.11 8.28
N ARG A 414 10.55 16.39 8.87
CA ARG A 414 11.39 15.40 9.54
C ARG A 414 11.53 15.76 11.01
N LEU A 415 11.34 14.79 11.89
CA LEU A 415 11.49 15.01 13.33
C LEU A 415 12.93 15.45 13.64
N ARG A 416 13.07 16.60 14.29
CA ARG A 416 14.35 17.14 14.77
C ARG A 416 14.56 16.80 16.24
N LYS A 417 13.54 17.02 17.07
CA LYS A 417 13.56 16.69 18.50
C LYS A 417 12.16 16.37 18.99
N ALA A 418 11.97 15.17 19.53
CA ALA A 418 10.73 14.77 20.18
C ALA A 418 10.57 15.52 21.51
N SER A 419 9.35 15.97 21.78
CA SER A 419 8.88 16.29 23.12
C SER A 419 8.21 15.04 23.69
N GLY A 420 8.36 14.75 24.98
CA GLY A 420 7.78 13.53 25.54
C GLY A 420 8.51 13.03 26.78
N PRO A 421 8.17 11.83 27.26
CA PRO A 421 8.89 11.19 28.36
C PRO A 421 10.36 11.01 27.97
N TYR A 422 11.23 11.23 28.94
CA TYR A 422 12.66 11.01 28.76
C TYR A 422 12.95 9.51 28.70
N LEU A 423 13.76 9.11 27.73
CA LEU A 423 14.48 7.84 27.78
C LEU A 423 15.59 7.99 28.82
N HIS A 424 15.49 7.27 29.92
CA HIS A 424 16.47 7.31 31.00
C HIS A 424 17.66 6.42 30.64
N ILE A 425 18.84 7.01 30.53
CA ILE A 425 20.07 6.33 30.14
C ILE A 425 21.05 6.33 31.31
N CYS A 426 21.56 5.15 31.64
CA CYS A 426 22.67 4.96 32.57
C CYS A 426 23.93 4.55 31.80
N CYS A 427 25.10 5.04 32.21
CA CYS A 427 26.39 4.64 31.67
C CYS A 427 27.43 4.60 32.79
N ASP A 428 28.30 3.59 32.78
CA ASP A 428 29.42 3.46 33.72
C ASP A 428 30.54 4.47 33.44
N ASP A 429 30.70 4.92 32.19
CA ASP A 429 31.57 6.03 31.80
C ASP A 429 30.75 7.30 31.48
N THR A 430 30.92 8.32 32.30
CA THR A 430 30.18 9.58 32.16
C THR A 430 30.64 10.42 30.97
N ARG A 431 31.92 10.32 30.58
CA ARG A 431 32.49 11.09 29.47
C ARG A 431 31.94 10.57 28.15
N VAL A 432 31.86 9.25 28.00
CA VAL A 432 31.24 8.62 26.82
C VAL A 432 29.79 9.04 26.69
N LEU A 433 29.06 9.11 27.81
CA LEU A 433 27.66 9.57 27.78
C LEU A 433 27.53 11.05 27.41
N ASP A 434 28.41 11.91 27.90
CA ASP A 434 28.42 13.34 27.55
C ASP A 434 28.69 13.55 26.05
N GLU A 435 29.61 12.77 25.45
CA GLU A 435 29.87 12.77 23.99
C GLU A 435 28.67 12.26 23.19
N ILE A 436 27.98 11.21 23.66
CA ILE A 436 26.75 10.72 23.03
C ILE A 436 25.67 11.82 23.06
N PHE A 437 25.58 12.58 24.15
CA PHE A 437 24.57 13.64 24.31
C PHE A 437 24.93 14.94 23.57
N ALA A 438 26.20 15.14 23.24
CA ALA A 438 26.63 16.23 22.38
C ALA A 438 26.21 15.94 20.93
N ASP A 439 25.16 16.60 20.43
CA ASP A 439 24.79 16.52 19.01
C ASP A 439 25.93 17.08 18.13
N ASP A 440 26.04 16.57 16.90
CA ASP A 440 26.91 17.14 15.86
C ASP A 440 26.14 17.39 14.55
N ASP A 441 26.80 17.98 13.57
CA ASP A 441 26.18 18.36 12.29
C ASP A 441 25.66 17.15 11.49
N ASN A 442 26.24 15.95 11.71
CA ASN A 442 25.96 14.72 10.95
C ASN A 442 25.05 13.75 11.70
N SER A 443 25.00 13.80 13.04
CA SER A 443 24.19 12.90 13.88
C SER A 443 23.69 13.59 15.15
N ARG A 444 22.41 13.38 15.44
CA ARG A 444 21.71 14.01 16.57
C ARG A 444 20.76 13.06 17.28
N LEU A 445 20.52 13.30 18.57
CA LEU A 445 19.48 12.62 19.32
C LEU A 445 18.12 13.29 19.09
N THR A 446 17.28 12.66 18.26
CA THR A 446 15.89 13.06 18.10
C THR A 446 15.06 12.68 19.33
N ALA A 447 15.45 11.63 20.05
CA ALA A 447 14.83 11.24 21.32
C ALA A 447 15.11 12.28 22.43
N SER A 448 14.14 12.47 23.33
CA SER A 448 14.38 13.16 24.60
C SER A 448 15.07 12.17 25.54
N VAL A 449 16.32 12.45 25.94
CA VAL A 449 17.12 11.57 26.79
C VAL A 449 17.45 12.24 28.13
N CYS A 450 17.51 11.46 29.19
CA CYS A 450 17.87 11.93 30.52
C CYS A 450 18.89 10.98 31.15
N ARG A 451 19.92 11.53 31.79
CA ARG A 451 20.92 10.74 32.50
C ARG A 451 20.38 10.30 33.86
N VAL A 452 20.52 9.02 34.18
CA VAL A 452 20.24 8.46 35.49
C VAL A 452 21.42 7.67 36.03
N THR A 453 21.57 7.64 37.35
CA THR A 453 22.61 6.88 38.06
C THR A 453 22.10 5.55 38.62
N ASP A 454 20.79 5.43 38.78
CA ASP A 454 20.12 4.24 39.31
C ASP A 454 19.77 3.30 38.16
N LEU A 455 20.35 2.09 38.19
CA LEU A 455 20.14 1.07 37.16
C LEU A 455 18.67 0.62 37.08
N ASP A 456 17.92 0.70 38.18
CA ASP A 456 16.51 0.29 38.21
C ASP A 456 15.57 1.34 37.62
N LYS A 457 16.07 2.57 37.42
CA LYS A 457 15.36 3.68 36.76
C LYS A 457 15.77 3.88 35.31
N ALA A 458 16.78 3.14 34.83
CA ALA A 458 17.25 3.26 33.46
C ALA A 458 16.37 2.42 32.52
N ASP A 459 16.05 3.00 31.37
CA ASP A 459 15.41 2.34 30.23
C ASP A 459 16.44 1.67 29.31
N LEU A 460 17.66 2.22 29.29
CA LEU A 460 18.83 1.72 28.56
C LEU A 460 20.10 1.90 29.39
N CYS A 461 20.92 0.86 29.50
CA CYS A 461 22.19 0.89 30.22
C CYS A 461 23.36 0.66 29.26
N LEU A 462 24.37 1.52 29.32
CA LEU A 462 25.61 1.39 28.56
C LEU A 462 26.73 0.96 29.51
N THR A 463 27.56 0.02 29.06
CA THR A 463 28.80 -0.34 29.76
C THR A 463 29.97 -0.24 28.80
N VAL A 464 31.03 0.45 29.21
CA VAL A 464 32.24 0.66 28.42
C VAL A 464 33.31 -0.32 28.86
N ASP A 465 33.68 -1.24 27.97
CA ASP A 465 34.64 -2.31 28.26
C ASP A 465 35.72 -2.40 27.18
N GLU A 466 36.99 -2.29 27.55
CA GLU A 466 38.17 -2.33 26.66
C GLU A 466 38.13 -1.38 25.43
N GLY A 467 37.29 -0.34 25.48
CA GLY A 467 37.06 0.61 24.38
C GLY A 467 35.93 0.20 23.42
N ALA A 468 35.14 -0.81 23.76
CA ALA A 468 33.85 -1.14 23.17
C ALA A 468 32.71 -0.60 24.04
N VAL A 469 31.53 -0.38 23.44
CA VAL A 469 30.31 0.01 24.16
C VAL A 469 29.29 -1.10 24.03
N LEU A 470 28.85 -1.64 25.16
CA LEU A 470 27.83 -2.67 25.27
C LEU A 470 26.53 -2.03 25.74
N LEU A 471 25.43 -2.30 25.03
CA LEU A 471 24.12 -1.77 25.34
C LEU A 471 23.27 -2.86 25.96
N HIS A 472 22.67 -2.57 27.09
CA HIS A 472 21.83 -3.48 27.86
C HIS A 472 20.44 -2.87 28.05
N ARG A 473 19.43 -3.72 28.03
CA ARG A 473 18.06 -3.30 28.31
C ARG A 473 17.90 -2.87 29.77
N GLY A 474 17.17 -1.78 29.97
CA GLY A 474 16.74 -1.31 31.27
C GLY A 474 15.67 -2.20 31.92
N LYS A 475 15.19 -1.80 33.11
CA LYS A 475 14.30 -2.63 33.93
C LYS A 475 13.04 -3.10 33.18
N THR A 476 12.39 -2.19 32.47
CA THR A 476 11.13 -2.42 31.73
C THR A 476 11.18 -3.63 30.81
N PHE A 477 12.33 -3.91 30.20
CA PHE A 477 12.51 -5.04 29.30
C PHE A 477 13.35 -6.18 29.89
N ARG A 478 14.12 -5.92 30.95
CA ARG A 478 14.94 -6.95 31.62
C ARG A 478 14.10 -8.10 32.16
N GLU A 479 12.86 -7.84 32.59
CA GLU A 479 11.95 -8.87 33.10
C GLU A 479 11.50 -9.88 32.02
N PHE A 480 11.48 -9.49 30.74
CA PHE A 480 11.14 -10.37 29.63
C PHE A 480 12.29 -11.27 29.17
N PHE A 481 13.54 -10.92 29.51
CA PHE A 481 14.72 -11.61 29.03
C PHE A 481 15.54 -12.14 30.21
N PRO A 482 15.48 -13.45 30.52
CA PRO A 482 16.18 -14.02 31.67
C PRO A 482 17.71 -14.05 31.53
N ARG A 483 18.29 -13.55 30.44
CA ARG A 483 19.74 -13.46 30.22
C ARG A 483 20.20 -12.02 30.01
N SER A 484 21.24 -11.64 30.73
CA SER A 484 21.95 -10.36 30.69
C SER A 484 22.79 -10.14 29.42
N SER A 485 22.40 -10.72 28.28
CA SER A 485 23.13 -10.55 27.03
C SER A 485 22.97 -9.10 26.54
N PRO A 486 24.06 -8.46 26.06
CA PRO A 486 23.97 -7.12 25.50
C PRO A 486 23.05 -7.14 24.28
N LEU A 487 22.14 -6.16 24.23
CA LEU A 487 21.26 -5.87 23.10
C LEU A 487 22.08 -5.55 21.84
N LEU A 488 23.20 -4.84 22.00
CA LEU A 488 24.12 -4.53 20.92
C LEU A 488 25.53 -4.30 21.49
N LYS A 489 26.55 -4.64 20.70
CA LYS A 489 27.96 -4.34 20.99
C LYS A 489 28.54 -3.49 19.86
N PHE A 490 29.01 -2.30 20.21
CA PHE A 490 29.86 -1.48 19.35
C PHE A 490 31.32 -1.78 19.66
N GLU A 491 32.03 -2.35 18.68
CA GLU A 491 33.45 -2.68 18.81
C GLU A 491 34.33 -1.42 18.91
N ARG A 492 35.60 -1.61 19.28
CA ARG A 492 36.57 -0.50 19.38
C ARG A 492 36.65 0.30 18.07
N GLY A 493 36.65 1.63 18.19
CA GLY A 493 36.65 2.55 17.05
C GLY A 493 35.24 2.90 16.52
N TYR A 494 34.21 2.62 17.32
CA TYR A 494 32.83 3.02 17.03
C TYR A 494 32.69 4.52 16.79
N GLN A 495 31.67 4.90 16.02
CA GLN A 495 31.29 6.30 15.85
C GLN A 495 30.14 6.62 16.81
N PHE A 496 30.21 7.76 17.50
CA PHE A 496 29.10 8.21 18.35
C PHE A 496 27.79 8.37 17.55
N ALA A 497 27.91 8.67 16.26
CA ALA A 497 26.77 8.74 15.34
C ALA A 497 25.96 7.44 15.30
N ASP A 498 26.61 6.28 15.29
CA ASP A 498 25.95 4.97 15.26
C ASP A 498 25.21 4.69 16.58
N ILE A 499 25.80 5.09 17.71
CA ILE A 499 25.18 4.97 19.03
C ILE A 499 23.95 5.87 19.14
N ARG A 500 24.03 7.12 18.64
CA ARG A 500 22.88 8.03 18.63
C ARG A 500 21.74 7.52 17.74
N ASP A 501 22.04 6.98 16.55
CA ASP A 501 21.02 6.35 15.69
C ASP A 501 20.35 5.18 16.41
N PHE A 502 21.14 4.33 17.07
CA PHE A 502 20.60 3.24 17.88
C PHE A 502 19.68 3.77 19.00
N ILE A 503 20.09 4.79 19.75
CA ILE A 503 19.27 5.37 20.83
C ILE A 503 17.96 5.92 20.28
N ASN A 504 17.98 6.63 19.15
CA ASN A 504 16.78 7.14 18.49
C ASN A 504 15.83 5.99 18.11
N ARG A 505 16.37 4.93 17.50
CA ARG A 505 15.63 3.71 17.12
C ARG A 505 15.05 2.98 18.33
N TYR A 506 15.81 2.85 19.40
CA TYR A 506 15.35 2.22 20.63
C TYR A 506 14.25 3.04 21.30
N SER A 507 14.38 4.37 21.34
CA SER A 507 13.35 5.28 21.83
C SER A 507 12.06 5.18 21.00
N HIS A 508 12.16 5.12 19.67
CA HIS A 508 11.03 4.93 18.77
C HIS A 508 10.33 3.58 19.06
N PHE A 509 11.10 2.49 19.10
CA PHE A 509 10.62 1.14 19.42
C PHE A 509 9.84 1.08 20.74
N THR A 510 10.48 1.52 21.82
CA THR A 510 9.94 1.43 23.18
C THR A 510 8.71 2.33 23.37
N SER A 511 8.74 3.55 22.83
CA SER A 511 7.60 4.47 22.86
C SER A 511 6.38 3.88 22.16
N HIS A 512 6.54 3.33 20.96
CA HIS A 512 5.42 2.73 20.23
C HIS A 512 4.91 1.45 20.86
N LEU A 513 5.78 0.60 21.39
CA LEU A 513 5.40 -0.65 22.04
C LEU A 513 4.57 -0.39 23.31
N THR A 514 5.01 0.53 24.16
CA THR A 514 4.41 0.80 25.49
C THR A 514 3.24 1.78 25.48
N LYS A 515 3.03 2.48 24.37
CA LYS A 515 1.93 3.44 24.22
C LYS A 515 0.56 2.82 24.52
N LYS A 516 -0.20 3.45 25.42
CA LYS A 516 -1.58 3.09 25.72
C LYS A 516 -2.56 3.84 24.80
N SER A 517 -3.65 3.17 24.42
CA SER A 517 -4.75 3.78 23.69
C SER A 517 -5.72 4.52 24.62
N PRO A 518 -6.50 5.49 24.09
CA PRO A 518 -7.47 6.24 24.90
C PRO A 518 -8.63 5.38 25.40
N ILE A 519 -8.98 4.32 24.66
CA ILE A 519 -10.01 3.34 25.05
C ILE A 519 -9.46 1.92 25.01
N PRO A 520 -10.05 0.97 25.76
CA PRO A 520 -9.76 -0.46 25.64
C PRO A 520 -10.07 -1.00 24.24
N ILE A 521 -9.25 -1.94 23.73
CA ILE A 521 -9.51 -2.57 22.42
C ILE A 521 -10.85 -3.33 22.38
N THR A 522 -11.28 -3.84 23.54
CA THR A 522 -12.53 -4.61 23.71
C THR A 522 -13.78 -3.82 23.39
N ASP A 523 -13.70 -2.49 23.42
CA ASP A 523 -14.80 -1.60 23.10
C ASP A 523 -15.04 -1.52 21.59
N LEU A 524 -14.00 -1.78 20.79
CA LEU A 524 -14.06 -1.77 19.32
C LEU A 524 -14.12 -3.19 18.72
N VAL A 525 -13.28 -4.11 19.21
CA VAL A 525 -13.15 -5.46 18.65
C VAL A 525 -12.88 -6.52 19.73
N THR A 526 -13.14 -7.76 19.38
CA THR A 526 -12.63 -8.94 20.09
C THR A 526 -11.51 -9.57 19.27
N VAL A 527 -10.38 -9.84 19.91
CA VAL A 527 -9.20 -10.46 19.27
C VAL A 527 -9.06 -11.89 19.78
N LYS A 528 -8.80 -12.83 18.86
CA LYS A 528 -8.55 -14.23 19.17
C LYS A 528 -7.33 -14.70 18.41
N MET A 529 -6.41 -15.40 19.08
CA MET A 529 -5.30 -16.08 18.42
C MET A 529 -5.65 -17.55 18.18
N VAL A 530 -5.31 -18.07 17.01
CA VAL A 530 -5.63 -19.46 16.63
C VAL A 530 -4.38 -20.18 16.15
N LYS A 531 -4.22 -21.44 16.57
CA LYS A 531 -3.12 -22.34 16.18
C LYS A 531 -3.59 -23.36 15.13
N TYR A 532 -2.78 -23.53 14.07
CA TYR A 532 -3.04 -24.41 12.94
C TYR A 532 -1.90 -25.40 12.71
N ARG A 533 -2.25 -26.60 12.21
CA ARG A 533 -1.28 -27.55 11.64
C ARG A 533 -1.04 -27.21 10.16
N ARG A 534 0.11 -27.62 9.63
CA ARG A 534 0.55 -27.40 8.23
C ARG A 534 -0.42 -27.88 7.12
N ARG A 535 -1.52 -28.57 7.46
CA ARG A 535 -2.61 -28.98 6.55
C ARG A 535 -3.85 -28.08 6.58
N GLY A 536 -3.86 -26.99 7.36
CA GLY A 536 -4.98 -26.03 7.43
C GLY A 536 -6.10 -26.41 8.39
N GLU A 537 -6.02 -27.57 9.06
CA GLU A 537 -6.96 -27.93 10.12
C GLU A 537 -6.73 -27.06 11.36
N LYS A 538 -7.79 -26.39 11.85
CA LYS A 538 -7.79 -25.67 13.13
C LYS A 538 -7.50 -26.67 14.24
N VAL A 539 -6.39 -26.46 14.96
CA VAL A 539 -5.97 -27.39 16.02
C VAL A 539 -6.57 -26.97 17.35
N LYS A 540 -6.42 -25.69 17.69
CA LYS A 540 -6.84 -25.15 18.98
C LYS A 540 -6.93 -23.62 18.91
N GLU A 541 -7.92 -23.06 19.59
CA GLU A 541 -7.91 -21.63 19.93
C GLU A 541 -6.88 -21.40 21.04
N VAL A 542 -5.99 -20.43 20.85
CA VAL A 542 -5.01 -20.04 21.86
C VAL A 542 -5.73 -19.04 22.75
N ALA A 543 -6.00 -19.44 24.00
CA ALA A 543 -6.57 -18.52 24.97
C ALA A 543 -5.58 -17.38 25.19
N LEU A 544 -6.02 -16.16 24.94
CA LEU A 544 -5.30 -14.96 25.37
C LEU A 544 -5.56 -14.82 26.88
N PRO A 545 -4.55 -15.01 27.75
CA PRO A 545 -4.73 -14.85 29.19
C PRO A 545 -5.15 -13.41 29.54
N ALA A 546 -5.69 -13.24 30.75
CA ALA A 546 -6.07 -11.92 31.24
C ALA A 546 -4.86 -10.97 31.23
N ILE A 547 -5.15 -9.72 30.90
CA ILE A 547 -4.21 -8.60 30.89
C ILE A 547 -3.53 -8.51 32.27
N ASP A 548 -2.20 -8.51 32.31
CA ASP A 548 -1.44 -8.28 33.54
C ASP A 548 -1.59 -6.82 34.04
N ASP A 549 -1.09 -6.53 35.26
CA ASP A 549 -1.17 -5.18 35.85
C ASP A 549 -0.55 -4.08 34.96
N ASP A 550 0.30 -4.47 34.01
CA ASP A 550 0.98 -3.60 33.06
C ASP A 550 0.22 -3.38 31.74
N GLY A 551 -0.92 -4.06 31.54
CA GLY A 551 -1.72 -3.92 30.33
C GLY A 551 -1.37 -4.90 29.21
N ARG A 552 -0.76 -6.06 29.50
CA ARG A 552 -0.17 -6.96 28.48
C ARG A 552 -0.71 -8.39 28.55
N THR A 553 -0.71 -9.04 27.39
CA THR A 553 -1.08 -10.46 27.23
C THR A 553 0.17 -11.28 26.90
N GLU A 554 0.59 -12.22 27.75
CA GLU A 554 1.77 -13.08 27.50
C GLU A 554 1.36 -14.47 26.97
N ILE A 555 2.01 -14.93 25.91
CA ILE A 555 1.82 -16.26 25.32
C ILE A 555 3.14 -17.00 25.27
N VAL A 556 3.22 -18.14 25.95
CA VAL A 556 4.40 -19.02 25.95
C VAL A 556 4.27 -20.10 24.89
N ILE A 557 5.22 -20.15 23.95
CA ILE A 557 5.31 -21.15 22.88
C ILE A 557 6.49 -22.09 23.17
N ASP A 558 6.19 -23.37 23.40
CA ASP A 558 7.21 -24.40 23.58
C ASP A 558 7.58 -25.03 22.24
N THR A 559 8.84 -24.83 21.82
CA THR A 559 9.40 -25.33 20.56
C THR A 559 10.10 -26.69 20.68
N SER A 560 10.22 -27.24 21.89
CA SER A 560 10.86 -28.54 22.14
C SER A 560 10.07 -29.73 21.59
N LEU A 561 8.75 -29.56 21.44
CA LEU A 561 7.81 -30.64 21.16
C LEU A 561 7.54 -30.91 19.67
N ASP A 562 7.99 -30.04 18.74
CA ASP A 562 7.57 -30.16 17.34
C ASP A 562 8.72 -30.08 16.33
N SER A 563 8.89 -31.16 15.56
CA SER A 563 9.81 -31.23 14.41
C SER A 563 9.34 -30.38 13.22
N LYS A 564 8.14 -29.79 13.30
CA LYS A 564 7.53 -28.90 12.31
C LYS A 564 7.05 -27.64 13.01
N ARG A 565 7.48 -26.45 12.54
CA ARG A 565 7.04 -25.17 13.10
C ARG A 565 5.52 -25.04 13.06
N ASP A 566 4.92 -24.78 14.22
CA ASP A 566 3.51 -24.43 14.36
C ASP A 566 3.18 -23.12 13.64
N LEU A 567 1.94 -23.01 13.15
CA LEU A 567 1.44 -21.84 12.46
C LEU A 567 0.33 -21.17 13.27
N TYR A 568 0.34 -19.85 13.29
CA TYR A 568 -0.59 -19.03 14.08
C TYR A 568 -1.24 -17.95 13.22
N GLY A 569 -2.39 -17.45 13.67
CA GLY A 569 -3.03 -16.26 13.12
C GLY A 569 -4.04 -15.67 14.10
N PHE A 570 -4.73 -14.63 13.67
CA PHE A 570 -5.70 -13.87 14.45
C PHE A 570 -7.08 -13.85 13.78
N THR A 571 -8.13 -14.01 14.58
CA THR A 571 -9.50 -13.64 14.22
C THR A 571 -9.87 -12.39 14.98
N ILE A 572 -10.34 -11.37 14.27
CA ILE A 572 -10.76 -10.09 14.83
C ILE A 572 -12.22 -9.86 14.44
N CYS A 573 -13.09 -9.73 15.43
CA CYS A 573 -14.52 -9.51 15.24
C CYS A 573 -14.95 -8.17 15.86
N PRO A 574 -15.91 -7.42 15.28
CA PRO A 574 -16.42 -6.21 15.89
C PRO A 574 -16.98 -6.50 17.28
N ALA A 575 -16.85 -5.54 18.20
CA ALA A 575 -17.40 -5.69 19.54
C ALA A 575 -18.93 -5.84 19.48
N PRO A 576 -19.53 -6.65 20.38
CA PRO A 576 -20.98 -6.86 20.41
C PRO A 576 -21.77 -5.55 20.57
N ASN A 577 -21.21 -4.60 21.31
CA ASN A 577 -21.85 -3.33 21.68
C ASN A 577 -21.55 -2.16 20.73
N LEU A 578 -20.77 -2.36 19.68
CA LEU A 578 -20.39 -1.29 18.73
C LEU A 578 -21.60 -0.78 17.93
N GLU A 579 -21.63 0.46 17.46
CA GLU A 579 -22.76 0.94 16.65
C GLU A 579 -22.90 0.18 15.32
N PRO A 580 -24.12 -0.11 14.83
CA PRO A 580 -24.33 -0.76 13.53
C PRO A 580 -23.71 0.04 12.38
N LYS A 581 -23.11 -0.65 11.40
CA LYS A 581 -22.43 -0.05 10.23
C LYS A 581 -21.19 0.80 10.55
N THR A 582 -20.64 0.71 11.76
CA THR A 582 -19.34 1.32 12.06
C THR A 582 -18.25 0.68 11.21
N ASN A 583 -17.45 1.51 10.56
CA ASN A 583 -16.28 1.11 9.78
C ASN A 583 -15.08 1.02 10.71
N LEU A 584 -14.36 -0.09 10.69
CA LEU A 584 -13.13 -0.28 11.45
C LEU A 584 -11.95 -0.56 10.51
N TYR A 585 -10.80 -0.03 10.89
CA TYR A 585 -9.52 -0.19 10.22
C TYR A 585 -8.55 -0.82 11.21
N VAL A 586 -7.93 -1.93 10.82
CA VAL A 586 -7.10 -2.77 11.67
C VAL A 586 -5.67 -2.76 11.15
N TYR A 587 -4.71 -2.67 12.07
CA TYR A 587 -3.29 -2.73 11.75
C TYR A 587 -2.59 -3.71 12.69
N LEU A 588 -1.73 -4.55 12.15
CA LEU A 588 -0.93 -5.54 12.88
C LEU A 588 0.55 -5.20 12.72
N LEU A 589 1.20 -4.85 13.82
CA LEU A 589 2.63 -4.56 13.85
C LEU A 589 3.37 -5.63 14.64
N TYR A 590 4.52 -6.02 14.14
CA TYR A 590 5.47 -6.91 14.77
C TYR A 590 6.66 -6.13 15.29
N PHE A 591 7.05 -6.42 16.52
CA PHE A 591 8.16 -5.78 17.23
C PHE A 591 9.18 -6.87 17.56
N ASP A 592 10.32 -6.83 16.87
CA ASP A 592 11.48 -7.67 17.20
C ASP A 592 12.26 -6.97 18.31
N ALA A 593 12.12 -7.49 19.52
CA ALA A 593 12.78 -6.92 20.69
C ALA A 593 14.28 -7.17 20.72
N SER A 594 14.80 -8.10 19.91
CA SER A 594 16.23 -8.38 19.75
C SER A 594 16.92 -7.36 18.84
N THR A 595 16.23 -6.88 17.80
CA THR A 595 16.81 -5.95 16.82
C THR A 595 16.22 -4.55 16.86
N SER A 596 15.23 -4.31 17.74
CA SER A 596 14.40 -3.11 17.77
C SER A 596 13.71 -2.82 16.43
N VAL A 597 13.43 -3.85 15.63
CA VAL A 597 12.70 -3.70 14.37
C VAL A 597 11.20 -3.61 14.65
N ILE A 598 10.52 -2.74 13.92
CA ILE A 598 9.07 -2.64 13.85
C ILE A 598 8.66 -2.92 12.41
N GLU A 599 7.95 -4.02 12.17
CA GLU A 599 7.42 -4.37 10.86
C GLU A 599 5.90 -4.25 10.86
N ILE A 600 5.32 -3.74 9.77
CA ILE A 600 3.88 -3.75 9.59
C ILE A 600 3.52 -5.05 8.85
N TRP A 601 2.90 -5.99 9.55
CA TRP A 601 2.46 -7.27 8.98
C TRP A 601 1.11 -7.18 8.29
N TYR A 602 0.23 -6.30 8.77
CA TYR A 602 -1.04 -6.00 8.14
C TYR A 602 -1.41 -4.53 8.34
N SER A 603 -1.98 -3.92 7.31
CA SER A 603 -2.52 -2.55 7.34
C SER A 603 -3.78 -2.52 6.48
N SER A 604 -4.83 -1.86 6.96
CA SER A 604 -6.01 -1.56 6.13
C SER A 604 -5.66 -0.70 4.91
N GLN A 605 -6.45 -0.82 3.85
CA GLN A 605 -6.31 -0.05 2.61
C GLN A 605 -6.69 1.42 2.84
N MET A 606 -6.03 2.32 2.10
CA MET A 606 -6.27 3.76 2.13
C MET A 606 -6.54 4.26 0.72
N SER A 607 -7.38 5.27 0.57
CA SER A 607 -7.52 6.01 -0.68
C SER A 607 -6.84 7.37 -0.59
N GLU A 608 -6.73 8.05 -1.74
CA GLU A 608 -6.01 9.31 -1.95
C GLU A 608 -6.22 10.37 -0.86
N PHE A 609 -7.36 10.37 -0.15
CA PHE A 609 -7.78 11.43 0.77
C PHE A 609 -8.19 10.96 2.18
N GLY A 610 -7.64 9.86 2.72
CA GLY A 610 -7.66 9.56 4.16
C GLY A 610 -9.01 9.17 4.82
N ASP A 611 -10.17 9.43 4.19
CA ASP A 611 -11.51 9.18 4.77
C ASP A 611 -12.33 8.12 4.01
N SER A 612 -11.77 7.48 2.97
CA SER A 612 -12.49 6.51 2.13
C SER A 612 -11.61 5.35 1.66
N GLY A 613 -10.94 4.67 2.59
CA GLY A 613 -10.45 3.32 2.33
C GLY A 613 -11.59 2.32 2.48
N ASP A 614 -11.59 1.22 1.73
CA ASP A 614 -12.53 0.13 2.01
C ASP A 614 -12.24 -0.41 3.42
N SER A 615 -13.21 -0.24 4.33
CA SER A 615 -13.08 -0.74 5.70
C SER A 615 -12.84 -2.25 5.66
N CYS A 616 -11.79 -2.71 6.35
CA CYS A 616 -11.52 -4.15 6.43
C CYS A 616 -12.52 -4.87 7.35
N LEU A 617 -13.31 -4.13 8.14
CA LEU A 617 -14.25 -4.70 9.08
C LEU A 617 -15.43 -3.74 9.33
N VAL A 618 -16.62 -4.12 8.86
CA VAL A 618 -17.87 -3.39 9.08
C VAL A 618 -18.77 -4.22 9.98
N LYS A 619 -19.38 -3.62 11.01
CA LYS A 619 -20.27 -4.38 11.92
C LYS A 619 -21.44 -5.01 11.17
N SER A 620 -21.44 -6.35 11.06
CA SER A 620 -22.54 -7.18 10.55
C SER A 620 -22.56 -8.56 11.26
N PRO A 621 -23.66 -9.33 11.19
CA PRO A 621 -23.79 -10.60 11.94
C PRO A 621 -22.74 -11.68 11.62
N GLN A 622 -22.00 -11.52 10.53
CA GLN A 622 -21.00 -12.47 10.03
C GLN A 622 -19.65 -11.81 9.70
N SER A 623 -19.43 -10.54 10.07
CA SER A 623 -18.17 -9.86 9.79
C SER A 623 -17.06 -10.34 10.72
N GLU A 624 -16.07 -11.01 10.17
CA GLU A 624 -14.80 -11.31 10.83
C GLU A 624 -13.63 -10.98 9.91
N LEU A 625 -12.55 -10.45 10.48
CA LEU A 625 -11.26 -10.31 9.82
C LEU A 625 -10.35 -11.45 10.30
N THR A 626 -9.88 -12.26 9.37
CA THR A 626 -8.95 -13.35 9.66
C THR A 626 -7.58 -13.02 9.07
N LEU A 627 -6.54 -13.08 9.91
CA LEU A 627 -5.15 -12.73 9.58
C LEU A 627 -4.27 -13.94 9.86
N GLY A 628 -3.52 -14.41 8.87
CA GLY A 628 -2.62 -15.57 9.06
C GLY A 628 -3.35 -16.91 9.09
N HIS A 629 -4.66 -16.92 8.84
CA HIS A 629 -5.46 -18.11 8.61
C HIS A 629 -6.77 -17.74 7.90
N GLY A 630 -7.51 -18.73 7.39
CA GLY A 630 -8.79 -18.48 6.73
C GLY A 630 -8.61 -17.67 5.45
N ASN A 631 -9.26 -16.50 5.38
CA ASN A 631 -9.12 -15.57 4.27
C ASN A 631 -7.65 -15.16 4.20
N ARG A 632 -6.99 -15.47 3.10
CA ARG A 632 -5.54 -15.46 2.97
C ARG A 632 -5.01 -14.03 2.90
N LEU A 633 -5.30 -13.13 3.84
CA LEU A 633 -4.90 -11.72 3.78
C LEU A 633 -3.49 -11.47 4.33
N MET A 634 -2.92 -12.46 5.01
CA MET A 634 -1.59 -12.45 5.62
C MET A 634 -1.06 -13.87 5.72
N ARG A 635 0.27 -14.06 5.64
CA ARG A 635 0.92 -15.36 5.89
C ARG A 635 0.69 -15.78 7.36
N PRO A 636 0.48 -17.08 7.63
CA PRO A 636 0.49 -17.59 8.99
C PRO A 636 1.81 -17.29 9.67
N LEU A 637 1.71 -16.95 10.93
CA LEU A 637 2.83 -16.57 11.76
C LEU A 637 3.52 -17.84 12.26
N SER A 638 4.85 -17.84 12.24
CA SER A 638 5.65 -18.89 12.87
C SER A 638 6.74 -18.24 13.70
N PHE A 639 6.86 -18.66 14.95
CA PHE A 639 7.87 -18.16 15.87
C PHE A 639 9.02 -19.17 15.95
N GLY A 640 10.24 -18.67 16.00
CA GLY A 640 11.44 -19.48 16.07
C GLY A 640 12.45 -18.80 16.98
N ILE A 641 13.35 -19.59 17.54
CA ILE A 641 14.40 -19.10 18.44
C ILE A 641 15.68 -18.94 17.61
N PRO A 642 16.41 -17.81 17.74
CA PRO A 642 17.72 -17.63 17.13
C PRO A 642 18.70 -18.76 17.49
N ALA A 643 19.64 -19.04 16.58
CA ALA A 643 20.62 -20.11 16.80
C ALA A 643 21.51 -19.80 18.02
N GLY A 644 21.54 -20.71 18.99
CA GLY A 644 22.31 -20.55 20.23
C GLY A 644 21.52 -20.05 21.43
N GLU A 645 20.29 -19.57 21.23
CA GLU A 645 19.42 -19.13 22.32
C GLU A 645 18.47 -20.24 22.81
N LEU A 646 18.04 -20.12 24.07
CA LEU A 646 17.03 -21.00 24.68
C LEU A 646 15.65 -20.35 24.74
N GLU A 647 15.59 -19.03 24.58
CA GLU A 647 14.37 -18.24 24.67
C GLU A 647 14.48 -17.02 23.76
N ASP A 648 13.35 -16.60 23.17
CA ASP A 648 13.22 -15.37 22.41
C ASP A 648 11.88 -14.70 22.72
N VAL A 649 11.86 -13.37 22.66
CA VAL A 649 10.64 -12.58 22.92
C VAL A 649 10.42 -11.61 21.78
N CYS A 650 9.22 -11.64 21.25
CA CYS A 650 8.73 -10.64 20.30
C CYS A 650 7.37 -10.13 20.74
N PHE A 651 6.97 -8.97 20.23
CA PHE A 651 5.66 -8.40 20.54
C PHE A 651 4.85 -8.22 19.26
N ILE A 652 3.55 -8.42 19.39
CA ILE A 652 2.57 -8.11 18.37
C ILE A 652 1.69 -7.01 18.91
N LYS A 653 1.55 -5.92 18.17
CA LYS A 653 0.66 -4.81 18.52
C LYS A 653 -0.44 -4.66 17.48
N ILE A 654 -1.68 -4.75 17.93
CA ILE A 654 -2.87 -4.56 17.11
C ILE A 654 -3.38 -3.15 17.36
N TYR A 655 -3.54 -2.35 16.32
CA TYR A 655 -4.25 -1.07 16.37
C TYR A 655 -5.59 -1.20 15.66
N VAL A 656 -6.61 -0.55 16.21
CA VAL A 656 -7.93 -0.42 15.58
C VAL A 656 -8.35 1.04 15.63
N ALA A 657 -8.85 1.57 14.51
CA ALA A 657 -9.34 2.93 14.40
C ALA A 657 -10.65 2.98 13.60
N GLU A 658 -11.50 3.98 13.87
CA GLU A 658 -12.74 4.19 13.12
C GLU A 658 -12.51 4.88 11.76
N LYS A 659 -11.32 5.46 11.57
CA LYS A 659 -10.85 6.04 10.31
C LYS A 659 -9.52 5.43 9.89
N ALA A 660 -9.22 5.47 8.60
CA ALA A 660 -7.95 4.97 8.07
C ALA A 660 -6.80 5.91 8.51
N VAL A 661 -5.64 5.35 8.87
CA VAL A 661 -4.48 6.09 9.39
C VAL A 661 -3.20 5.56 8.76
N ASP A 662 -2.33 6.47 8.32
CA ASP A 662 -1.01 6.13 7.76
C ASP A 662 0.00 5.77 8.87
N ILE A 663 -0.04 4.52 9.33
CA ILE A 663 0.89 4.02 10.34
C ILE A 663 2.31 3.75 9.82
N ARG A 664 2.61 4.08 8.56
CA ARG A 664 3.83 3.65 7.87
C ARG A 664 5.06 4.49 8.26
N SER A 665 4.84 5.56 9.03
CA SER A 665 5.88 6.27 9.79
C SER A 665 6.31 5.53 11.07
N LEU A 666 5.53 4.53 11.52
CA LEU A 666 5.89 3.69 12.66
C LEU A 666 6.91 2.62 12.30
N GLU A 667 7.00 2.23 11.03
CA GLU A 667 7.89 1.16 10.59
C GLU A 667 9.35 1.53 10.81
N GLN A 668 10.12 0.57 11.31
CA GLN A 668 11.54 0.71 11.59
C GLN A 668 12.25 -0.59 11.22
N LEU A 669 13.05 -0.55 10.16
CA LEU A 669 13.72 -1.74 9.60
C LEU A 669 15.12 -1.90 10.14
N HIS A 670 15.75 -3.05 9.91
CA HIS A 670 17.04 -3.43 10.52
C HIS A 670 18.09 -2.31 10.47
N PHE A 671 18.89 -2.27 11.54
CA PHE A 671 20.08 -1.44 11.63
C PHE A 671 21.14 -1.97 10.66
N SER A 672 21.51 -1.16 9.65
CA SER A 672 22.44 -1.58 8.59
C SER A 672 23.88 -1.68 9.12
N ARG A 673 24.49 -2.87 9.04
CA ARG A 673 25.92 -3.00 8.64
C ARG A 673 25.96 -3.18 7.11
N PRO A 674 27.10 -2.92 6.43
CA PRO A 674 27.19 -2.72 4.97
C PRO A 674 26.78 -3.88 4.04
N ASP A 675 26.14 -4.96 4.52
CA ASP A 675 25.97 -6.19 3.72
C ASP A 675 24.61 -6.91 3.91
N THR A 676 23.55 -6.20 4.29
CA THR A 676 22.21 -6.82 4.41
C THR A 676 21.15 -6.09 3.60
N LYS A 677 20.62 -6.77 2.58
CA LYS A 677 19.47 -6.35 1.77
C LYS A 677 18.23 -6.17 2.66
N ALA A 678 17.82 -4.92 2.85
CA ALA A 678 16.61 -4.54 3.55
C ALA A 678 15.34 -4.98 2.79
N ARG A 679 14.27 -5.33 3.54
CA ARG A 679 12.91 -5.59 3.06
C ARG A 679 11.94 -4.80 3.94
N ASN A 680 10.78 -4.42 3.37
CA ASN A 680 9.63 -3.63 3.90
C ASN A 680 9.79 -2.09 3.71
N ALA A 681 8.78 -1.19 3.75
CA ALA A 681 7.35 -1.21 3.42
C ALA A 681 6.84 0.15 2.83
N THR A 682 5.61 0.51 3.22
CA THR A 682 4.48 1.14 2.50
C THR A 682 4.42 2.70 2.65
N GLN A 683 3.46 3.42 2.00
CA GLN A 683 3.16 4.88 2.20
C GLN A 683 1.68 5.48 2.14
N GLY A 684 1.38 6.61 2.81
CA GLY A 684 0.75 7.79 2.18
C GLY A 684 -0.75 8.13 2.37
N SER A 685 -1.01 9.35 2.88
CA SER A 685 -2.23 10.11 3.30
C SER A 685 -2.76 11.21 2.34
N LEU A 686 -3.94 11.84 2.54
CA LEU A 686 -4.28 13.29 2.30
C LEU A 686 -5.50 13.74 3.19
N PRO A 687 -6.10 14.97 3.12
CA PRO A 687 -6.68 15.69 4.26
C PRO A 687 -8.16 15.34 4.54
N VAL A 688 -8.68 15.99 5.57
CA VAL A 688 -9.58 15.44 6.58
C VAL A 688 -10.94 16.13 6.53
N GLU A 689 -12.03 15.38 6.64
CA GLU A 689 -13.20 15.92 7.34
C GLU A 689 -12.97 15.77 8.85
N HIS A 690 -12.81 16.92 9.51
CA HIS A 690 -12.38 17.05 10.91
C HIS A 690 -13.40 16.42 11.87
N CYS A 691 -13.11 15.21 12.33
CA CYS A 691 -13.75 14.58 13.48
C CYS A 691 -12.69 13.82 14.29
N ASP A 692 -12.68 14.04 15.61
CA ASP A 692 -11.98 13.17 16.53
C ASP A 692 -12.60 11.76 16.44
N PHE A 693 -11.80 10.80 16.00
CA PHE A 693 -12.22 9.40 15.90
C PHE A 693 -11.53 8.57 16.99
N GLN A 694 -12.17 7.51 17.43
CA GLN A 694 -11.62 6.63 18.45
C GLN A 694 -10.58 5.69 17.85
N TRP A 695 -9.56 5.38 18.64
CA TRP A 695 -8.61 4.32 18.34
C TRP A 695 -8.27 3.53 19.61
N ALA A 696 -7.98 2.25 19.41
CA ALA A 696 -7.59 1.34 20.47
C ALA A 696 -6.36 0.54 20.06
N SER A 697 -5.61 0.02 21.02
CA SER A 697 -4.54 -0.94 20.75
C SER A 697 -4.37 -1.98 21.83
N GLU A 698 -3.87 -3.15 21.45
CA GLU A 698 -3.49 -4.23 22.34
C GLU A 698 -2.07 -4.72 22.00
N THR A 699 -1.25 -4.93 23.03
CA THR A 699 0.10 -5.49 22.89
C THR A 699 0.11 -6.92 23.45
N ILE A 700 0.50 -7.87 22.61
CA ILE A 700 0.65 -9.28 22.94
C ILE A 700 2.14 -9.62 22.95
N ALA A 701 2.67 -10.06 24.09
CA ALA A 701 4.02 -10.56 24.23
C ALA A 701 4.05 -12.06 23.89
N ILE A 702 4.95 -12.46 22.99
CA ILE A 702 5.13 -13.85 22.59
C ILE A 702 6.50 -14.30 23.03
N VAL A 703 6.51 -15.23 23.99
CA VAL A 703 7.71 -15.79 24.60
C VAL A 703 7.91 -17.20 24.06
N THR A 704 8.95 -17.38 23.25
CA THR A 704 9.26 -18.66 22.61
C THR A 704 10.37 -19.35 23.38
N LYS A 705 10.14 -20.56 23.91
CA LYS A 705 11.10 -21.32 24.73
C LYS A 705 11.51 -22.63 24.08
N LYS A 706 12.77 -23.01 24.25
CA LYS A 706 13.32 -24.33 23.94
C LYS A 706 13.56 -25.05 25.26
N ARG A 707 12.59 -25.84 25.70
CA ARG A 707 12.72 -26.66 26.91
C ARG A 707 13.53 -27.93 26.66
#